data_AF-A0A3A0C588-F1
#
_entry.id   AF-A0A3A0C588-F1
#
_cell.length_a   1.000
_cell.length_b   1.000
_cell.length_c   1.000
_cell.angle_alpha   90.00
_cell.angle_beta   90.00
_cell.angle_gamma   90.00
#
_symmetry.space_group_name_H-M   'P 1'
#
loop_
_entity.id
_entity.type
_entity.pdbx_description
1 polymer ?
#
loop_
_entity_poly.entity_id
_entity_poly.type
_entity_poly.pdbx_seq_one_letter_code
_entity_poly.pdbx_strand_id
1 'polypeptide(L)'
;MARTQAGKVNWSATEGWEVHTEAGTRRGRRAAAGAGDPFVAGLTATHRWEVEETLTATPKVRRGEAAAAPLTLDVEGGPDDVFVVMTRYASGAIRFHVPTESPRRGARRGATKVYRFQIPVPPAPIEEAPGRRGIISRAIKAVVLKIAGKVVDFALAKLALLWESAAWKLKGRREGWLSVTADGLLGEKGLPPADLSTLSTSGRNLLLIHGTFSNTQAAFRGLATTPGGNGKTFFEELREVYEDRIYGFDHFTVSRTPEDNVRMLLEALPNRATTFDVITHSRGGLVLRHLVERRDLFPDLADRFAVGRVVLVASPNEGTPLASPDHVTHYTNWLSNVLELFPDNPFTTGVEFVSEALSWIARRIVGSLPGLGSMDNKGEIIHDLQRSPGPPTQAYSALVANFEPEAAILQRIVDAGADLFFPTANDLVVPTEGGWRVDAGSGAAAAIPGDRVGCFGLGGNLPQRQAVNHVNFFNDPGTVDFLLRALRGQPHPCTPVEIDQNLPSGKRRGAVKSAAVAGAPATLRQQPPAAATPAPAPTSAPPPPVTSLAPIREADDMFHIALIAPEKGASVAQLIATFRNARVMEFLHTGGQDSPAAQKRRAAADSTPTQWDLIKAGQAHIQGYIDGDPAYPQLPDEAALQRMGEALFTALFPGQVRRLYDAARSEQVSQRLNLIFTSDIGWIADQSWEFIYDPDRRTFLALEEVNFTRNVLTAIPAERIPTRKSMRILVVVAQPLGLGKLSVEEEADVIRSGFRRLLDAGLAEVELLLDATPELLHRRLESAEAPFDVLHFIGHGEYEEENDCGYLIFENQDGGEQRLDSSTLRQIVCRRGIRLVCLNACETGRGGRQDFSRGVAQALIAGGVPAVVANQYPVLDVSATAFSRHFYWALAMGHSIGDAAREARVSVNYSIAGEAIDWAVPVVFARNPAQQLCEPRTAAEYERTRSDQKRQRRRAVEDRTKIGIWNAHRMIPHLPEICERLTKAQRQYAFEPVSFPAPIGTWRREQDEDEAFVVAETLYERLKSKPRELGVKHLVCMINFPLKDARTHHLYYWRRDPLIVTSTAGLLDKLNEREFTVERMMAHLAAAIVAGIEPHKRGVGPADCPLYYNSERNIRSIAGRLTFCPACRKQFKTPAERARLQAAIQLLAAYP
;
A
#
# COMPACT_ATOMS: atom_id res chain seq x y z
N MET A 1 -42.60 -2.48 -52.66
CA MET A 1 -41.32 -2.57 -53.38
C MET A 1 -40.55 -1.28 -53.17
N ALA A 2 -39.53 -1.31 -52.32
CA ALA A 2 -38.34 -0.46 -52.35
C ALA A 2 -37.31 -1.23 -51.50
N ARG A 3 -36.49 -2.06 -52.16
CA ARG A 3 -35.40 -2.80 -51.52
C ARG A 3 -34.30 -1.80 -51.22
N THR A 4 -34.22 -1.28 -50.00
CA THR A 4 -32.99 -0.72 -49.47
C THR A 4 -32.05 -1.88 -49.18
N GLN A 5 -31.00 -2.01 -49.99
CA GLN A 5 -29.87 -2.88 -49.72
C GLN A 5 -29.28 -2.46 -48.36
N ALA A 6 -29.27 -3.35 -47.37
CA ALA A 6 -28.46 -3.19 -46.18
C ALA A 6 -26.99 -3.11 -46.63
N GLY A 7 -26.35 -1.99 -46.31
CA GLY A 7 -25.02 -1.64 -46.80
C GLY A 7 -23.98 -2.63 -46.31
N LYS A 8 -23.04 -2.99 -47.19
CA LYS A 8 -21.82 -3.70 -46.80
C LYS A 8 -21.07 -2.85 -45.78
N VAL A 9 -20.83 -3.39 -44.59
CA VAL A 9 -19.86 -2.84 -43.65
C VAL A 9 -18.49 -3.02 -44.28
N ASN A 10 -17.82 -1.93 -44.65
CA ASN A 10 -16.39 -2.01 -44.99
C ASN A 10 -15.59 -2.13 -43.70
N TRP A 11 -14.61 -3.02 -43.71
CA TRP A 11 -13.73 -3.22 -42.58
C TRP A 11 -12.26 -3.27 -43.01
N SER A 12 -11.38 -2.83 -42.12
CA SER A 12 -9.92 -2.92 -42.30
C SER A 12 -9.25 -3.34 -41.00
N ALA A 13 -8.19 -4.15 -41.12
CA ALA A 13 -7.37 -4.61 -40.01
C ALA A 13 -5.95 -4.02 -40.07
N THR A 14 -5.27 -3.92 -38.92
CA THR A 14 -3.88 -3.46 -38.81
C THR A 14 -2.89 -4.33 -39.59
N GLU A 15 -1.82 -3.73 -40.10
CA GLU A 15 -0.71 -4.46 -40.73
C GLU A 15 -0.16 -5.54 -39.77
N GLY A 16 0.04 -6.76 -40.28
CA GLY A 16 0.47 -7.92 -39.49
C GLY A 16 -0.62 -8.95 -39.15
N TRP A 17 -1.87 -8.69 -39.53
CA TRP A 17 -2.98 -9.64 -39.44
C TRP A 17 -3.47 -10.09 -40.81
N GLU A 18 -3.82 -11.36 -40.92
CA GLU A 18 -4.53 -11.96 -42.04
C GLU A 18 -5.96 -12.21 -41.57
N VAL A 19 -6.92 -11.48 -42.14
CA VAL A 19 -8.33 -11.55 -41.72
C VAL A 19 -9.16 -12.02 -42.90
N HIS A 20 -9.96 -13.05 -42.65
CA HIS A 20 -10.87 -13.62 -43.63
C HIS A 20 -12.31 -13.48 -43.14
N THR A 21 -13.19 -13.00 -44.02
CA THR A 21 -14.64 -13.12 -43.82
C THR A 21 -15.02 -14.58 -43.96
N GLU A 22 -15.73 -15.15 -42.99
CA GLU A 22 -16.39 -16.43 -43.21
C GLU A 22 -17.46 -16.19 -44.29
N ALA A 23 -17.32 -16.86 -45.44
CA ALA A 23 -18.22 -16.67 -46.58
C ALA A 23 -19.66 -16.88 -46.11
N GLY A 24 -20.42 -15.78 -46.07
CA GLY A 24 -21.74 -15.76 -45.47
C GLY A 24 -22.66 -16.83 -46.04
N THR A 25 -23.30 -17.55 -45.13
CA THR A 25 -24.63 -18.13 -45.29
C THR A 25 -25.53 -17.08 -45.96
N ARG A 26 -25.64 -17.16 -47.28
CA ARG A 26 -26.54 -16.36 -48.09
C ARG A 26 -27.94 -16.41 -47.47
N ARG A 27 -28.59 -15.25 -47.33
CA ARG A 27 -30.04 -15.13 -47.17
C ARG A 27 -30.73 -15.86 -48.34
N GLY A 28 -31.06 -17.12 -48.12
CA GLY A 28 -31.71 -18.01 -49.08
C GLY A 28 -32.24 -19.24 -48.35
N ARG A 29 -33.56 -19.44 -48.43
CA ARG A 29 -34.31 -20.57 -47.87
C ARG A 29 -33.55 -21.90 -48.02
N ARG A 30 -33.32 -22.59 -46.89
CA ARG A 30 -32.76 -23.95 -46.72
C ARG A 30 -31.33 -24.17 -47.25
N ALA A 31 -30.36 -24.09 -46.34
CA ALA A 31 -29.10 -24.82 -46.44
C ALA A 31 -28.67 -25.23 -45.01
N ALA A 32 -28.28 -26.49 -44.85
CA ALA A 32 -28.05 -27.15 -43.57
C ALA A 32 -26.73 -26.70 -42.89
N ALA A 33 -26.86 -26.41 -41.60
CA ALA A 33 -25.88 -26.47 -40.51
C ALA A 33 -24.38 -26.46 -40.86
N GLY A 34 -23.79 -25.27 -41.00
CA GLY A 34 -22.52 -24.98 -40.31
C GLY A 34 -22.90 -24.35 -38.97
N ALA A 35 -22.58 -25.00 -37.84
CA ALA A 35 -23.04 -24.56 -36.53
C ALA A 35 -22.55 -23.12 -36.24
N GLY A 36 -23.47 -22.17 -36.25
CA GLY A 36 -23.21 -20.82 -35.75
C GLY A 36 -22.87 -20.87 -34.26
N ASP A 37 -22.14 -19.87 -33.78
CA ASP A 37 -21.79 -19.74 -32.37
C ASP A 37 -23.08 -19.78 -31.49
N PRO A 38 -23.22 -20.77 -30.57
CA PRO A 38 -24.45 -20.95 -29.80
C PRO A 38 -24.82 -19.73 -28.93
N PHE A 39 -23.82 -19.01 -28.42
CA PHE A 39 -24.04 -17.80 -27.62
C PHE A 39 -24.60 -16.67 -28.50
N VAL A 40 -24.08 -16.52 -29.72
CA VAL A 40 -24.59 -15.53 -30.71
C VAL A 40 -25.99 -15.89 -31.16
N ALA A 41 -26.30 -17.18 -31.34
CA ALA A 41 -27.66 -17.63 -31.63
C ALA A 41 -28.64 -17.24 -30.49
N GLY A 42 -28.22 -17.40 -29.22
CA GLY A 42 -28.99 -16.94 -28.06
C GLY A 42 -29.18 -15.42 -28.01
N LEU A 43 -28.12 -14.65 -28.31
CA LEU A 43 -28.15 -13.20 -28.35
C LEU A 43 -29.10 -12.68 -29.45
N THR A 44 -29.01 -13.22 -30.67
CA THR A 44 -29.84 -12.82 -31.81
C THR A 44 -31.30 -13.27 -31.70
N ALA A 45 -31.57 -14.35 -30.96
CA ALA A 45 -32.94 -14.78 -30.65
C ALA A 45 -33.73 -13.74 -29.86
N THR A 46 -33.05 -12.77 -29.20
CA THR A 46 -33.72 -11.63 -28.54
C THR A 46 -34.31 -10.60 -29.54
N HIS A 47 -34.02 -10.72 -30.83
CA HIS A 47 -34.37 -9.77 -31.90
C HIS A 47 -33.81 -8.34 -31.70
N ARG A 48 -32.96 -8.12 -30.71
CA ARG A 48 -32.28 -6.83 -30.43
C ARG A 48 -30.99 -6.65 -31.22
N TRP A 49 -30.37 -7.74 -31.65
CA TRP A 49 -29.07 -7.75 -32.31
C TRP A 49 -29.13 -8.51 -33.62
N GLU A 50 -28.49 -7.96 -34.65
CA GLU A 50 -28.25 -8.60 -35.92
C GLU A 50 -26.74 -8.82 -36.09
N VAL A 51 -26.34 -9.98 -36.62
CA VAL A 51 -24.94 -10.24 -37.01
C VAL A 51 -24.74 -9.61 -38.38
N GLU A 52 -23.85 -8.62 -38.45
CA GLU A 52 -23.48 -7.98 -39.71
C GLU A 52 -22.39 -8.75 -40.42
N GLU A 53 -21.32 -9.13 -39.70
CA GLU A 53 -20.18 -9.82 -40.29
C GLU A 53 -19.52 -10.75 -39.27
N THR A 54 -19.02 -11.90 -39.73
CA THR A 54 -18.19 -12.81 -38.94
C THR A 54 -16.80 -12.89 -39.57
N LEU A 55 -15.79 -12.56 -38.78
CA LEU A 55 -14.40 -12.44 -39.20
C LEU A 55 -13.54 -13.44 -38.43
N THR A 56 -12.60 -14.06 -39.13
CA THR A 56 -11.54 -14.87 -38.52
C THR A 56 -10.22 -14.17 -38.78
N ALA A 57 -9.54 -13.78 -37.70
CA ALA A 57 -8.27 -13.06 -37.75
C ALA A 57 -7.13 -13.96 -37.27
N THR A 58 -6.09 -14.11 -38.10
CA THR A 58 -4.88 -14.88 -37.81
C THR A 58 -3.65 -13.98 -37.90
N PRO A 59 -2.73 -14.00 -36.91
CA PRO A 59 -1.54 -13.17 -36.94
C PRO A 59 -0.52 -13.71 -37.95
N LYS A 60 0.14 -12.83 -38.70
CA LYS A 60 1.17 -13.17 -39.71
C LYS A 60 2.56 -13.47 -39.13
N VAL A 61 2.65 -13.75 -37.83
CA VAL A 61 3.93 -13.81 -37.09
C VAL A 61 4.71 -15.10 -37.41
N ARG A 62 5.99 -14.98 -37.78
CA ARG A 62 6.90 -16.12 -37.96
C ARG A 62 7.55 -16.53 -36.63
N ARG A 63 7.96 -17.79 -36.52
CA ARG A 63 8.56 -18.38 -35.31
C ARG A 63 9.77 -17.54 -34.86
N GLY A 64 9.68 -16.88 -33.69
CA GLY A 64 10.75 -16.07 -33.09
C GLY A 64 10.50 -14.56 -32.99
N GLU A 65 9.36 -14.04 -33.46
CA GLU A 65 9.00 -12.62 -33.34
C GLU A 65 8.08 -12.31 -32.15
N ALA A 66 8.11 -11.05 -31.68
CA ALA A 66 7.34 -10.51 -30.56
C ALA A 66 5.81 -10.68 -30.73
N ALA A 67 5.07 -10.57 -29.63
CA ALA A 67 3.61 -10.68 -29.62
C ALA A 67 2.95 -9.78 -30.68
N ALA A 68 1.96 -10.31 -31.40
CA ALA A 68 1.27 -9.56 -32.45
C ALA A 68 0.59 -8.31 -31.87
N ALA A 69 0.70 -7.18 -32.58
CA ALA A 69 0.01 -5.94 -32.21
C ALA A 69 -1.51 -6.17 -32.05
N PRO A 70 -2.20 -5.40 -31.19
CA PRO A 70 -3.66 -5.50 -31.03
C PRO A 70 -4.37 -5.43 -32.39
N LEU A 71 -5.35 -6.30 -32.59
CA LEU A 71 -6.17 -6.29 -33.80
C LEU A 71 -7.05 -5.04 -33.75
N THR A 72 -6.78 -4.07 -34.62
CA THR A 72 -7.69 -2.93 -34.81
C THR A 72 -8.69 -3.30 -35.90
N LEU A 73 -9.98 -3.10 -35.65
CA LEU A 73 -11.05 -3.33 -36.62
C LEU A 73 -11.83 -2.03 -36.82
N ASP A 74 -11.78 -1.47 -38.03
CA ASP A 74 -12.65 -0.35 -38.41
C ASP A 74 -13.93 -0.89 -39.05
N VAL A 75 -15.10 -0.33 -38.68
CA VAL A 75 -16.43 -0.74 -39.15
C VAL A 75 -17.14 0.50 -39.68
N GLU A 76 -17.53 0.51 -40.96
CA GLU A 76 -18.30 1.63 -41.55
C GLU A 76 -19.81 1.40 -41.45
N GLY A 77 -20.56 2.40 -40.98
CA GLY A 77 -22.02 2.34 -40.89
C GLY A 77 -22.74 3.69 -40.98
N GLY A 78 -24.07 3.67 -40.92
CA GLY A 78 -24.90 4.86 -40.96
C GLY A 78 -24.81 5.73 -39.69
N PRO A 79 -25.29 6.99 -39.73
CA PRO A 79 -25.18 7.93 -38.61
C PRO A 79 -25.91 7.48 -37.32
N ASP A 80 -26.95 6.66 -37.46
CA ASP A 80 -27.78 6.14 -36.36
C ASP A 80 -27.46 4.67 -36.03
N ASP A 81 -26.50 4.06 -36.73
CA ASP A 81 -26.09 2.69 -36.47
C ASP A 81 -25.24 2.59 -35.20
N VAL A 82 -25.38 1.50 -34.48
CA VAL A 82 -24.64 1.22 -33.24
C VAL A 82 -24.08 -0.19 -33.32
N PHE A 83 -22.76 -0.30 -33.14
CA PHE A 83 -22.02 -1.56 -33.29
C PHE A 83 -21.27 -1.95 -32.02
N VAL A 84 -21.18 -3.24 -31.77
CA VAL A 84 -20.34 -3.89 -30.76
C VAL A 84 -19.61 -5.05 -31.44
N VAL A 85 -18.35 -5.29 -31.08
CA VAL A 85 -17.61 -6.45 -31.57
C VAL A 85 -17.49 -7.49 -30.46
N MET A 86 -17.99 -8.70 -30.70
CA MET A 86 -17.77 -9.84 -29.82
C MET A 86 -16.57 -10.64 -30.33
N THR A 87 -15.63 -10.99 -29.46
CA THR A 87 -14.51 -11.87 -29.80
C THR A 87 -14.56 -13.14 -28.99
N ARG A 88 -14.32 -14.27 -29.67
CA ARG A 88 -14.08 -15.57 -29.05
C ARG A 88 -12.62 -15.96 -29.22
N TYR A 89 -11.96 -16.21 -28.09
CA TYR A 89 -10.58 -16.69 -28.05
C TYR A 89 -10.50 -18.21 -28.18
N ALA A 90 -9.30 -18.73 -28.47
CA ALA A 90 -9.06 -20.16 -28.58
C ALA A 90 -9.37 -20.95 -27.29
N SER A 91 -9.27 -20.30 -26.11
CA SER A 91 -9.70 -20.86 -24.83
C SER A 91 -11.23 -20.99 -24.69
N GLY A 92 -12.00 -20.46 -25.63
CA GLY A 92 -13.45 -20.37 -25.57
C GLY A 92 -13.96 -19.12 -24.83
N ALA A 93 -13.08 -18.25 -24.32
CA ALA A 93 -13.48 -17.03 -23.62
C ALA A 93 -14.15 -16.01 -24.57
N ILE A 94 -15.25 -15.40 -24.11
CA ILE A 94 -15.98 -14.33 -24.81
C ILE A 94 -15.58 -12.96 -24.26
N ARG A 95 -15.36 -11.97 -25.13
CA ARG A 95 -15.26 -10.55 -24.75
C ARG A 95 -16.00 -9.65 -25.73
N PHE A 96 -16.58 -8.58 -25.21
CA PHE A 96 -17.21 -7.53 -26.00
C PHE A 96 -16.35 -6.28 -26.01
N HIS A 97 -16.23 -5.66 -27.19
CA HIS A 97 -15.45 -4.47 -27.45
C HIS A 97 -16.37 -3.37 -27.98
N VAL A 98 -16.22 -2.18 -27.41
CA VAL A 98 -16.92 -0.96 -27.83
C VAL A 98 -16.01 -0.10 -28.71
N PRO A 99 -16.56 0.81 -29.53
CA PRO A 99 -15.75 1.71 -30.32
C PRO A 99 -14.89 2.62 -29.43
N THR A 100 -13.57 2.66 -29.66
CA THR A 100 -12.60 3.42 -28.84
C THR A 100 -12.53 4.92 -29.19
N GLU A 101 -13.01 5.32 -30.36
CA GLU A 101 -13.07 6.72 -30.78
C GLU A 101 -14.53 7.20 -30.96
N SER A 102 -14.77 8.49 -30.72
CA SER A 102 -16.01 9.13 -31.18
C SER A 102 -16.03 9.15 -32.71
N PRO A 103 -17.13 8.78 -33.37
CA PRO A 103 -17.14 8.61 -34.82
C PRO A 103 -16.81 9.94 -35.53
N ARG A 104 -15.71 9.95 -36.28
CA ARG A 104 -15.27 11.13 -37.05
C ARG A 104 -16.24 11.35 -38.22
N ARG A 105 -16.72 12.59 -38.40
CA ARG A 105 -17.54 12.97 -39.56
C ARG A 105 -16.69 12.88 -40.83
N GLY A 106 -17.08 12.03 -41.77
CA GLY A 106 -16.54 12.09 -43.13
C GLY A 106 -16.84 13.44 -43.78
N ALA A 107 -15.92 13.93 -44.62
CA ALA A 107 -15.92 15.29 -45.17
C ALA A 107 -17.04 15.62 -46.19
N ARG A 108 -18.12 14.84 -46.30
CA ARG A 108 -19.23 15.09 -47.24
C ARG A 108 -20.61 14.87 -46.60
N ARG A 109 -21.59 15.71 -46.99
CA ARG A 109 -23.01 15.56 -46.62
C ARG A 109 -23.52 14.19 -47.10
N GLY A 110 -23.99 13.36 -46.16
CA GLY A 110 -24.39 11.96 -46.38
C GLY A 110 -23.41 10.91 -45.82
N ALA A 111 -22.35 11.33 -45.11
CA ALA A 111 -21.23 10.47 -44.73
C ALA A 111 -21.56 9.32 -43.77
N THR A 112 -21.13 8.12 -44.16
CA THR A 112 -20.84 6.97 -43.31
C THR A 112 -19.93 7.36 -42.13
N LYS A 113 -20.21 6.82 -40.94
CA LYS A 113 -19.37 6.92 -39.74
C LYS A 113 -18.46 5.70 -39.67
N VAL A 114 -17.20 5.92 -39.28
CA VAL A 114 -16.24 4.85 -38.98
C VAL A 114 -16.23 4.60 -37.47
N TYR A 115 -16.48 3.35 -37.08
CA TYR A 115 -16.42 2.86 -35.70
C TYR A 115 -15.14 2.02 -35.56
N ARG A 116 -14.17 2.53 -34.81
CA ARG A 116 -12.89 1.85 -34.58
C ARG A 116 -12.92 1.02 -33.32
N PHE A 117 -12.60 -0.27 -33.42
CA PHE A 117 -12.49 -1.21 -32.31
C PHE A 117 -11.03 -1.61 -32.12
N GLN A 118 -10.57 -1.68 -30.88
CA GLN A 118 -9.26 -2.23 -30.55
C GLN A 118 -9.46 -3.53 -29.77
N ILE A 119 -9.01 -4.64 -30.36
CA ILE A 119 -9.17 -5.98 -29.83
C ILE A 119 -7.81 -6.43 -29.28
N PRO A 120 -7.66 -6.56 -27.95
CA PRO A 120 -6.44 -7.10 -27.35
C PRO A 120 -6.26 -8.57 -27.73
N VAL A 121 -5.00 -8.93 -27.99
CA VAL A 121 -4.58 -10.28 -28.41
C VAL A 121 -4.02 -10.99 -27.17
N PRO A 122 -4.59 -12.13 -26.75
CA PRO A 122 -4.09 -12.87 -25.61
C PRO A 122 -2.70 -13.44 -25.90
N PRO A 123 -1.83 -13.57 -24.90
CA PRO A 123 -0.62 -14.37 -25.03
C PRO A 123 -0.99 -15.83 -25.34
N ALA A 124 -0.16 -16.51 -26.13
CA ALA A 124 -0.43 -17.90 -26.49
C ALA A 124 -0.32 -18.85 -25.30
N PRO A 125 -1.10 -19.95 -25.28
CA PRO A 125 -0.90 -21.01 -24.31
C PRO A 125 0.49 -21.64 -24.49
N ILE A 126 1.08 -22.02 -23.36
CA ILE A 126 2.32 -22.79 -23.27
C ILE A 126 2.05 -24.17 -23.90
N GLU A 127 2.86 -24.58 -24.89
CA GLU A 127 2.74 -25.92 -25.49
C GLU A 127 2.98 -27.02 -24.42
N GLU A 128 2.11 -28.02 -24.43
CA GLU A 128 2.32 -29.32 -23.79
C GLU A 128 3.50 -30.06 -24.44
N ALA A 129 4.23 -30.81 -23.60
CA ALA A 129 5.23 -31.86 -23.83
C ALA A 129 5.93 -31.96 -25.22
N PRO A 130 7.28 -32.14 -25.25
CA PRO A 130 8.04 -32.17 -26.49
C PRO A 130 7.66 -33.39 -27.35
N GLY A 131 6.96 -33.18 -28.47
CA GLY A 131 6.64 -34.33 -29.33
C GLY A 131 5.79 -34.16 -30.59
N ARG A 132 5.21 -32.99 -30.90
CA ARG A 132 4.42 -32.82 -32.14
C ARG A 132 4.77 -31.54 -32.88
N ARG A 133 5.45 -31.68 -34.03
CA ARG A 133 5.57 -30.62 -35.04
C ARG A 133 4.19 -30.41 -35.66
N GLY A 134 3.51 -29.32 -35.31
CA GLY A 134 2.28 -28.89 -35.96
C GLY A 134 2.10 -27.37 -35.84
N ILE A 135 1.89 -26.70 -36.96
CA ILE A 135 1.50 -25.28 -37.02
C ILE A 135 0.07 -25.21 -36.47
N ILE A 136 -0.11 -24.90 -35.18
CA ILE A 136 -1.44 -24.57 -34.63
C ILE A 136 -1.57 -23.05 -34.62
N SER A 137 -2.44 -22.57 -35.50
CA SER A 137 -2.73 -21.17 -35.80
C SER A 137 -3.49 -20.48 -34.65
N ARG A 138 -3.02 -19.28 -34.26
CA ARG A 138 -3.68 -18.38 -33.30
C ARG A 138 -4.86 -17.65 -33.96
N ALA A 139 -5.96 -18.32 -34.27
CA ALA A 139 -7.13 -17.66 -34.85
C ALA A 139 -8.03 -17.02 -33.78
N ILE A 140 -8.36 -15.73 -33.93
CA ILE A 140 -9.41 -15.03 -33.15
C ILE A 140 -10.66 -14.96 -34.01
N LYS A 141 -11.80 -15.43 -33.49
CA LYS A 141 -13.10 -15.26 -34.15
C LYS A 141 -13.75 -13.98 -33.63
N ALA A 142 -14.03 -13.02 -34.50
CA ALA A 142 -14.70 -11.77 -34.19
C ALA A 142 -16.06 -11.71 -34.89
N VAL A 143 -17.11 -11.31 -34.17
CA VAL A 143 -18.47 -11.17 -34.67
C VAL A 143 -18.88 -9.71 -34.49
N VAL A 144 -19.20 -9.05 -35.60
CA VAL A 144 -19.68 -7.66 -35.61
C VAL A 144 -21.18 -7.68 -35.42
N LEU A 145 -21.63 -7.13 -34.29
CA LEU A 145 -23.03 -7.09 -33.88
C LEU A 145 -23.58 -5.67 -34.05
N LYS A 146 -24.76 -5.55 -34.65
CA LYS A 146 -25.49 -4.29 -34.83
C LYS A 146 -26.80 -4.31 -34.05
N ILE A 147 -27.14 -3.20 -33.40
CA ILE A 147 -28.44 -3.05 -32.73
C ILE A 147 -29.57 -2.88 -33.77
N ALA A 148 -30.64 -3.66 -33.61
CA ALA A 148 -31.85 -3.55 -34.40
C ALA A 148 -32.80 -2.46 -33.88
N GLY A 149 -33.21 -1.52 -34.76
CA GLY A 149 -34.25 -0.52 -34.48
C GLY A 149 -33.76 0.89 -34.07
N LYS A 150 -34.71 1.82 -33.87
CA LYS A 150 -34.42 3.23 -33.50
C LYS A 150 -34.10 3.35 -32.01
N VAL A 151 -33.06 4.10 -31.68
CA VAL A 151 -32.62 4.38 -30.30
C VAL A 151 -33.48 5.49 -29.69
N VAL A 152 -33.98 5.28 -28.47
CA VAL A 152 -34.73 6.27 -27.67
C VAL A 152 -34.08 6.38 -26.30
N ASP A 153 -33.84 7.61 -25.84
CA ASP A 153 -33.18 7.90 -24.56
C ASP A 153 -34.18 7.81 -23.39
N PHE A 154 -33.93 6.88 -22.48
CA PHE A 154 -34.66 6.72 -21.21
C PHE A 154 -33.67 6.60 -20.05
N ALA A 155 -34.09 6.95 -18.84
CA ALA A 155 -33.30 6.72 -17.63
C ALA A 155 -33.06 5.21 -17.38
N LEU A 156 -31.83 4.83 -17.01
CA LEU A 156 -31.37 3.44 -16.90
C LEU A 156 -32.23 2.57 -15.96
N ALA A 157 -32.65 3.08 -14.81
CA ALA A 157 -33.51 2.35 -13.87
C ALA A 157 -34.89 2.00 -14.47
N LYS A 158 -35.49 2.93 -15.23
CA LYS A 158 -36.77 2.67 -15.93
C LYS A 158 -36.59 1.66 -17.06
N LEU A 159 -35.46 1.69 -17.77
CA LEU A 159 -35.13 0.71 -18.80
C LEU A 159 -34.97 -0.69 -18.20
N ALA A 160 -34.26 -0.81 -17.07
CA ALA A 160 -34.08 -2.08 -16.39
C ALA A 160 -35.41 -2.68 -15.92
N LEU A 161 -36.30 -1.87 -15.34
CA LEU A 161 -37.62 -2.32 -14.91
C LEU A 161 -38.49 -2.77 -16.10
N LEU A 162 -38.53 -1.99 -17.18
CA LEU A 162 -39.28 -2.33 -18.39
C LEU A 162 -38.76 -3.62 -19.04
N TRP A 163 -37.44 -3.79 -19.09
CA TRP A 163 -36.83 -5.02 -19.58
C TRP A 163 -37.14 -6.21 -18.68
N GLU A 164 -36.89 -6.13 -17.37
CA GLU A 164 -37.07 -7.24 -16.44
C GLU A 164 -38.54 -7.70 -16.44
N SER A 165 -39.47 -6.74 -16.45
CA SER A 165 -40.90 -7.01 -16.61
C SER A 165 -41.25 -7.72 -17.92
N ALA A 166 -40.69 -7.26 -19.05
CA ALA A 166 -40.94 -7.85 -20.36
C ALA A 166 -40.35 -9.27 -20.47
N ALA A 167 -39.14 -9.48 -19.96
CA ALA A 167 -38.46 -10.77 -19.95
C ALA A 167 -39.24 -11.81 -19.11
N TRP A 168 -39.75 -11.41 -17.95
CA TRP A 168 -40.57 -12.27 -17.10
C TRP A 168 -41.92 -12.60 -17.74
N LYS A 169 -42.58 -11.61 -18.36
CA LYS A 169 -43.84 -11.81 -19.08
C LYS A 169 -43.69 -12.79 -20.25
N LEU A 170 -42.59 -12.68 -21.01
CA LEU A 170 -42.28 -13.61 -22.11
C LEU A 170 -42.15 -15.06 -21.62
N LYS A 171 -41.58 -15.24 -20.42
CA LYS A 171 -41.37 -16.55 -19.78
C LYS A 171 -42.55 -17.02 -18.93
N GLY A 172 -43.69 -16.30 -18.96
CA GLY A 172 -44.88 -16.64 -18.17
C GLY A 172 -44.67 -16.59 -16.66
N ARG A 173 -43.71 -15.77 -16.19
CA ARG A 173 -43.35 -15.63 -14.77
C ARG A 173 -44.12 -14.49 -14.11
N ARG A 174 -44.20 -14.55 -12.78
CA ARG A 174 -44.82 -13.50 -11.96
C ARG A 174 -44.02 -13.28 -10.68
N GLU A 175 -44.11 -12.07 -10.15
CA GLU A 175 -43.59 -11.76 -8.81
C GLU A 175 -44.56 -12.26 -7.72
N GLY A 176 -44.04 -12.42 -6.50
CA GLY A 176 -44.82 -12.69 -5.30
C GLY A 176 -44.57 -14.07 -4.71
N TRP A 177 -45.46 -14.45 -3.79
CA TRP A 177 -45.37 -15.69 -3.05
C TRP A 177 -45.83 -16.89 -3.88
N LEU A 178 -45.04 -17.97 -3.83
CA LEU A 178 -45.24 -19.19 -4.60
C LEU A 178 -45.26 -20.40 -3.68
N SER A 179 -46.09 -21.39 -3.98
CA SER A 179 -46.04 -22.68 -3.29
C SER A 179 -44.99 -23.58 -3.97
N VAL A 180 -44.13 -24.21 -3.17
CA VAL A 180 -42.98 -24.99 -3.65
C VAL A 180 -43.15 -26.46 -3.29
N THR A 181 -43.12 -27.31 -4.31
CA THR A 181 -43.05 -28.78 -4.17
C THR A 181 -41.91 -29.33 -5.01
N ALA A 182 -41.44 -30.54 -4.72
CA ALA A 182 -40.42 -31.21 -5.53
C ALA A 182 -40.84 -31.30 -7.01
N ASP A 183 -42.08 -31.72 -7.27
CA ASP A 183 -42.65 -31.79 -8.62
C ASP A 183 -42.78 -30.40 -9.27
N GLY A 184 -43.14 -29.38 -8.50
CA GLY A 184 -43.23 -28.01 -8.98
C GLY A 184 -41.87 -27.45 -9.41
N LEU A 185 -40.80 -27.76 -8.67
CA LEU A 185 -39.44 -27.38 -9.05
C LEU A 185 -38.97 -28.09 -10.33
N LEU A 186 -39.42 -29.33 -10.55
CA LEU A 186 -39.04 -30.16 -11.70
C LEU A 186 -39.88 -29.88 -12.95
N GLY A 187 -41.13 -29.45 -12.79
CA GLY A 187 -42.10 -29.28 -13.86
C GLY A 187 -41.74 -28.22 -14.91
N GLU A 188 -42.39 -28.29 -16.06
CA GLU A 188 -42.23 -27.32 -17.16
C GLU A 188 -43.08 -26.04 -16.96
N LYS A 189 -44.10 -26.12 -16.10
CA LYS A 189 -44.94 -24.98 -15.74
C LYS A 189 -44.34 -24.25 -14.53
N GLY A 190 -44.50 -22.93 -14.49
CA GLY A 190 -44.10 -22.12 -13.34
C GLY A 190 -44.85 -22.50 -12.07
N LEU A 191 -44.25 -22.23 -10.91
CA LEU A 191 -44.83 -22.54 -9.60
C LEU A 191 -46.19 -21.83 -9.41
N PRO A 192 -47.17 -22.47 -8.75
CA PRO A 192 -48.47 -21.86 -8.45
C PRO A 192 -48.36 -20.80 -7.35
N PRO A 193 -49.31 -19.84 -7.28
CA PRO A 193 -49.25 -18.78 -6.28
C PRO A 193 -49.54 -19.40 -4.92
N ALA A 194 -48.84 -18.95 -3.89
CA ALA A 194 -49.09 -19.42 -2.54
C ALA A 194 -50.43 -18.86 -2.03
N ASP A 195 -51.22 -19.71 -1.40
CA ASP A 195 -52.31 -19.27 -0.54
C ASP A 195 -51.73 -18.94 0.84
N LEU A 196 -51.53 -17.66 1.13
CA LEU A 196 -50.95 -17.25 2.41
C LEU A 196 -51.93 -17.38 3.59
N SER A 197 -53.20 -17.69 3.35
CA SER A 197 -54.14 -18.00 4.43
C SER A 197 -53.82 -19.34 5.11
N THR A 198 -53.13 -20.25 4.41
CA THR A 198 -52.70 -21.57 4.93
C THR A 198 -51.40 -21.52 5.72
N LEU A 199 -50.82 -20.33 5.93
CA LEU A 199 -49.65 -20.15 6.79
C LEU A 199 -49.95 -20.67 8.19
N SER A 200 -49.10 -21.57 8.70
CA SER A 200 -49.28 -22.11 10.03
C SER A 200 -48.92 -21.08 11.09
N THR A 201 -49.74 -20.98 12.14
CA THR A 201 -49.51 -20.13 13.31
C THR A 201 -48.74 -20.84 14.44
N SER A 202 -48.62 -22.17 14.37
CA SER A 202 -47.97 -22.99 15.40
C SER A 202 -46.90 -23.94 14.85
N GLY A 203 -46.97 -24.30 13.56
CA GLY A 203 -45.99 -25.12 12.85
C GLY A 203 -44.93 -24.27 12.14
N ARG A 204 -43.87 -24.94 11.68
CA ARG A 204 -42.77 -24.29 10.95
C ARG A 204 -43.15 -24.07 9.48
N ASN A 205 -42.81 -22.90 8.96
CA ASN A 205 -42.93 -22.55 7.54
C ASN A 205 -41.53 -22.39 6.95
N LEU A 206 -41.28 -22.84 5.72
CA LEU A 206 -40.00 -22.66 5.03
C LEU A 206 -40.16 -21.66 3.89
N LEU A 207 -39.24 -20.69 3.81
CA LEU A 207 -39.18 -19.70 2.74
C LEU A 207 -37.87 -19.83 1.94
N LEU A 208 -37.99 -19.85 0.62
CA LEU A 208 -36.88 -19.87 -0.33
C LEU A 208 -36.78 -18.53 -1.08
N ILE A 209 -35.63 -17.86 -0.98
CA ILE A 209 -35.40 -16.55 -1.63
C ILE A 209 -34.24 -16.66 -2.63
N HIS A 210 -34.56 -16.49 -3.91
CA HIS A 210 -33.59 -16.61 -5.01
C HIS A 210 -32.69 -15.37 -5.15
N GLY A 211 -31.62 -15.51 -5.93
CA GLY A 211 -30.65 -14.45 -6.23
C GLY A 211 -30.87 -13.73 -7.56
N THR A 212 -29.90 -12.91 -7.94
CA THR A 212 -29.89 -12.10 -9.17
C THR A 212 -30.11 -12.93 -10.43
N PHE A 213 -30.88 -12.41 -11.40
CA PHE A 213 -31.18 -13.06 -12.69
C PHE A 213 -31.89 -14.44 -12.60
N SER A 214 -32.44 -14.78 -11.44
CA SER A 214 -33.04 -16.07 -11.17
C SER A 214 -34.54 -15.96 -10.87
N ASN A 215 -35.12 -17.10 -10.49
CA ASN A 215 -36.44 -17.28 -9.91
C ASN A 215 -36.38 -18.50 -8.97
N THR A 216 -37.34 -18.68 -8.07
CA THR A 216 -37.38 -19.78 -7.10
C THR A 216 -37.23 -21.14 -7.78
N GLN A 217 -37.96 -21.36 -8.88
CA GLN A 217 -37.96 -22.67 -9.54
C GLN A 217 -36.56 -23.06 -10.02
N ALA A 218 -35.85 -22.15 -10.67
CA ALA A 218 -34.52 -22.39 -11.22
C ALA A 218 -33.44 -22.42 -10.14
N ALA A 219 -33.47 -21.49 -9.16
CA ALA A 219 -32.47 -21.40 -8.11
C ALA A 219 -32.39 -22.67 -7.26
N PHE A 220 -33.54 -23.26 -6.93
CA PHE A 220 -33.63 -24.36 -5.98
C PHE A 220 -33.89 -25.72 -6.63
N ARG A 221 -33.91 -25.81 -7.97
CA ARG A 221 -34.21 -27.05 -8.72
C ARG A 221 -33.40 -28.25 -8.23
N GLY A 222 -32.10 -28.04 -7.95
CA GLY A 222 -31.20 -29.09 -7.48
C GLY A 222 -31.66 -29.79 -6.20
N LEU A 223 -32.39 -29.10 -5.31
CA LEU A 223 -32.92 -29.70 -4.07
C LEU A 223 -33.96 -30.80 -4.33
N ALA A 224 -34.64 -30.76 -5.47
CA ALA A 224 -35.62 -31.79 -5.84
C ALA A 224 -34.96 -33.06 -6.40
N THR A 225 -33.75 -32.96 -6.96
CA THR A 225 -33.09 -34.06 -7.66
C THR A 225 -31.90 -34.65 -6.93
N THR A 226 -31.26 -33.89 -6.05
CA THR A 226 -30.01 -34.28 -5.39
C THR A 226 -30.32 -35.08 -4.12
N PRO A 227 -29.95 -36.38 -4.04
CA PRO A 227 -30.05 -37.13 -2.80
C PRO A 227 -28.91 -36.76 -1.84
N GLY A 228 -29.21 -36.64 -0.55
CA GLY A 228 -28.23 -36.48 0.51
C GLY A 228 -27.46 -37.77 0.81
N GLY A 229 -26.63 -37.75 1.87
CA GLY A 229 -25.80 -38.89 2.27
C GLY A 229 -26.59 -40.14 2.68
N ASN A 230 -27.87 -40.00 3.00
CA ASN A 230 -28.78 -41.10 3.35
C ASN A 230 -29.62 -41.63 2.17
N GLY A 231 -29.38 -41.13 0.95
CA GLY A 231 -30.08 -41.55 -0.26
C GLY A 231 -31.45 -40.92 -0.50
N LYS A 232 -31.95 -40.07 0.41
CA LYS A 232 -33.19 -39.31 0.26
C LYS A 232 -32.92 -37.88 -0.19
N THR A 233 -33.88 -37.29 -0.91
CA THR A 233 -33.85 -35.89 -1.35
C THR A 233 -34.24 -34.93 -0.22
N PHE A 234 -33.98 -33.63 -0.42
CA PHE A 234 -34.33 -32.58 0.54
C PHE A 234 -35.81 -32.57 0.93
N PHE A 235 -36.71 -32.76 -0.04
CA PHE A 235 -38.16 -32.73 0.20
C PHE A 235 -38.69 -33.98 0.90
N GLU A 236 -38.09 -35.14 0.65
CA GLU A 236 -38.44 -36.39 1.34
C GLU A 236 -38.09 -36.32 2.84
N GLU A 237 -36.95 -35.73 3.16
CA GLU A 237 -36.46 -35.56 4.54
C GLU A 237 -37.22 -34.50 5.34
N LEU A 238 -37.71 -33.46 4.67
CA LEU A 238 -38.39 -32.35 5.32
C LEU A 238 -39.91 -32.46 5.36
N ARG A 239 -40.49 -33.47 4.70
CA ARG A 239 -41.94 -33.73 4.72
C ARG A 239 -42.48 -33.85 6.16
N GLU A 240 -41.71 -34.44 7.08
CA GLU A 240 -42.10 -34.60 8.48
C GLU A 240 -42.07 -33.28 9.30
N VAL A 241 -41.35 -32.26 8.82
CA VAL A 241 -41.16 -30.98 9.54
C VAL A 241 -42.06 -29.88 8.98
N TYR A 242 -42.10 -29.75 7.65
CA TYR A 242 -42.79 -28.66 6.98
C TYR A 242 -44.05 -29.10 6.23
N GLU A 243 -44.24 -30.40 5.98
CA GLU A 243 -45.32 -30.92 5.13
C GLU A 243 -45.36 -30.14 3.80
N ASP A 244 -46.49 -29.52 3.46
CA ASP A 244 -46.67 -28.71 2.25
C ASP A 244 -46.41 -27.19 2.49
N ARG A 245 -45.87 -26.81 3.65
CA ARG A 245 -45.63 -25.40 4.06
C ARG A 245 -44.28 -24.87 3.59
N ILE A 246 -43.95 -25.08 2.31
CA ILE A 246 -42.73 -24.59 1.68
C ILE A 246 -43.10 -23.55 0.62
N TYR A 247 -42.51 -22.37 0.75
CA TYR A 247 -42.85 -21.20 -0.03
C TYR A 247 -41.62 -20.63 -0.72
N GLY A 248 -41.83 -20.02 -1.89
CA GLY A 248 -40.84 -19.27 -2.63
C GLY A 248 -41.25 -17.82 -2.78
N PHE A 249 -40.27 -16.93 -2.95
CA PHE A 249 -40.51 -15.52 -3.23
C PHE A 249 -39.81 -15.08 -4.52
N ASP A 250 -40.61 -14.91 -5.57
CA ASP A 250 -40.15 -14.42 -6.86
C ASP A 250 -40.20 -12.89 -6.89
N HIS A 251 -39.09 -12.26 -7.26
CA HIS A 251 -38.96 -10.80 -7.25
C HIS A 251 -37.96 -10.30 -8.29
N PHE A 252 -38.12 -9.05 -8.70
CA PHE A 252 -37.14 -8.36 -9.54
C PHE A 252 -35.85 -8.05 -8.77
N THR A 253 -34.73 -8.38 -9.41
CA THR A 253 -33.39 -8.37 -8.78
C THR A 253 -32.44 -7.38 -9.43
N VAL A 254 -32.73 -6.93 -10.65
CA VAL A 254 -31.89 -6.01 -11.41
C VAL A 254 -32.40 -4.58 -11.24
N SER A 255 -33.72 -4.42 -11.33
CA SER A 255 -34.38 -3.10 -11.35
C SER A 255 -34.75 -2.56 -9.96
N ARG A 256 -34.89 -3.42 -8.95
CA ARG A 256 -35.35 -3.07 -7.60
C ARG A 256 -34.28 -3.33 -6.54
N THR A 257 -34.26 -2.53 -5.47
CA THR A 257 -33.35 -2.74 -4.33
C THR A 257 -33.86 -3.88 -3.44
N PRO A 258 -33.02 -4.44 -2.53
CA PRO A 258 -33.49 -5.39 -1.53
C PRO A 258 -34.63 -4.83 -0.68
N GLU A 259 -34.60 -3.54 -0.35
CA GLU A 259 -35.65 -2.87 0.41
C GLU A 259 -37.02 -2.89 -0.29
N ASP A 260 -37.05 -2.63 -1.60
CA ASP A 260 -38.27 -2.73 -2.40
C ASP A 260 -38.82 -4.16 -2.41
N ASN A 261 -37.93 -5.15 -2.48
CA ASN A 261 -38.31 -6.56 -2.45
C ASN A 261 -38.87 -6.96 -1.08
N VAL A 262 -38.27 -6.49 0.02
CA VAL A 262 -38.76 -6.73 1.38
C VAL A 262 -40.13 -6.11 1.61
N ARG A 263 -40.36 -4.89 1.13
CA ARG A 263 -41.67 -4.24 1.23
C ARG A 263 -42.76 -5.06 0.54
N MET A 264 -42.51 -5.47 -0.70
CA MET A 264 -43.43 -6.34 -1.47
C MET A 264 -43.69 -7.68 -0.76
N LEU A 265 -42.65 -8.26 -0.15
CA LEU A 265 -42.77 -9.50 0.61
C LEU A 265 -43.71 -9.34 1.82
N LEU A 266 -43.49 -8.30 2.62
CA LEU A 266 -44.22 -8.04 3.85
C LEU A 266 -45.67 -7.59 3.61
N GLU A 267 -45.91 -6.80 2.57
CA GLU A 267 -47.26 -6.33 2.21
C GLU A 267 -48.21 -7.49 1.89
N ALA A 268 -47.70 -8.57 1.30
CA ALA A 268 -48.48 -9.76 0.99
C ALA A 268 -48.78 -10.64 2.23
N LEU A 269 -48.00 -10.52 3.31
CA LEU A 269 -48.22 -11.31 4.52
C LEU A 269 -49.47 -10.83 5.27
N PRO A 270 -50.24 -11.77 5.88
CA PRO A 270 -51.33 -11.42 6.78
C PRO A 270 -50.84 -10.53 7.94
N ASN A 271 -51.72 -9.68 8.48
CA ASN A 271 -51.38 -8.77 9.58
C ASN A 271 -51.27 -9.50 10.94
N ARG A 272 -50.33 -10.44 11.04
CA ARG A 272 -49.99 -11.23 12.23
C ARG A 272 -48.54 -11.73 12.10
N ALA A 273 -47.86 -11.91 13.23
CA ALA A 273 -46.52 -12.49 13.24
C ALA A 273 -46.55 -13.94 12.72
N THR A 274 -45.72 -14.23 11.72
CA THR A 274 -45.56 -15.58 11.15
C THR A 274 -44.07 -15.95 11.13
N THR A 275 -43.73 -17.10 11.71
CA THR A 275 -42.35 -17.57 11.78
C THR A 275 -41.96 -18.38 10.55
N PHE A 276 -40.80 -18.03 9.96
CA PHE A 276 -40.23 -18.73 8.81
C PHE A 276 -38.78 -19.16 9.08
N ASP A 277 -38.48 -20.41 8.76
CA ASP A 277 -37.12 -20.81 8.41
C ASP A 277 -36.83 -20.37 6.98
N VAL A 278 -35.60 -20.01 6.68
CA VAL A 278 -35.26 -19.39 5.39
C VAL A 278 -34.01 -20.01 4.78
N ILE A 279 -34.08 -20.33 3.49
CA ILE A 279 -32.90 -20.62 2.67
C ILE A 279 -32.82 -19.52 1.61
N THR A 280 -31.68 -18.85 1.55
CA THR A 280 -31.41 -17.85 0.52
C THR A 280 -30.34 -18.33 -0.44
N HIS A 281 -30.33 -17.77 -1.65
CA HIS A 281 -29.21 -17.90 -2.58
C HIS A 281 -28.76 -16.52 -3.04
N SER A 282 -27.44 -16.28 -3.02
CA SER A 282 -26.84 -15.06 -3.57
C SER A 282 -27.46 -13.78 -3.00
N ARG A 283 -27.84 -12.81 -3.84
CA ARG A 283 -28.53 -11.56 -3.46
C ARG A 283 -29.76 -11.77 -2.56
N GLY A 284 -30.43 -12.92 -2.63
CA GLY A 284 -31.55 -13.25 -1.74
C GLY A 284 -31.17 -13.19 -0.26
N GLY A 285 -29.89 -13.42 0.07
CA GLY A 285 -29.36 -13.20 1.41
C GLY A 285 -29.47 -11.74 1.85
N LEU A 286 -29.16 -10.79 0.97
CA LEU A 286 -29.31 -9.37 1.29
C LEU A 286 -30.77 -8.96 1.50
N VAL A 287 -31.71 -9.56 0.75
CA VAL A 287 -33.15 -9.35 0.97
C VAL A 287 -33.55 -9.82 2.36
N LEU A 288 -33.11 -11.02 2.78
CA LEU A 288 -33.39 -11.53 4.11
C LEU A 288 -32.73 -10.68 5.21
N ARG A 289 -31.49 -10.26 5.02
CA ARG A 289 -30.79 -9.42 5.99
C ARG A 289 -31.49 -8.07 6.16
N HIS A 290 -32.00 -7.44 5.09
CA HIS A 290 -32.83 -6.24 5.24
C HIS A 290 -34.15 -6.52 5.97
N LEU A 291 -34.78 -7.66 5.68
CA LEU A 291 -36.02 -8.07 6.34
C LEU A 291 -35.85 -8.27 7.86
N VAL A 292 -34.69 -8.76 8.31
CA VAL A 292 -34.43 -9.15 9.70
C VAL A 292 -33.66 -8.09 10.48
N GLU A 293 -32.64 -7.48 9.88
CA GLU A 293 -31.70 -6.57 10.53
C GLU A 293 -32.12 -5.10 10.34
N ARG A 294 -32.85 -4.78 9.26
CA ARG A 294 -33.34 -3.43 8.97
C ARG A 294 -34.86 -3.28 9.14
N ARG A 295 -35.39 -3.87 10.21
CA ARG A 295 -36.82 -3.79 10.56
C ARG A 295 -37.31 -2.35 10.75
N ASP A 296 -36.40 -1.43 11.11
CA ASP A 296 -36.64 0.01 11.23
C ASP A 296 -37.16 0.66 9.93
N LEU A 297 -36.79 0.11 8.77
CA LEU A 297 -37.20 0.64 7.46
C LEU A 297 -38.64 0.28 7.07
N PHE A 298 -39.29 -0.63 7.81
CA PHE A 298 -40.61 -1.18 7.48
C PHE A 298 -41.60 -1.05 8.66
N PRO A 299 -41.89 0.18 9.13
CA PRO A 299 -42.87 0.39 10.19
C PRO A 299 -44.23 -0.22 9.79
N ASP A 300 -44.94 -0.78 10.78
CA ASP A 300 -46.26 -1.44 10.63
C ASP A 300 -46.30 -2.73 9.78
N LEU A 301 -45.19 -3.08 9.13
CA LEU A 301 -45.05 -4.28 8.29
C LEU A 301 -44.08 -5.31 8.89
N ALA A 302 -43.00 -4.87 9.54
CA ALA A 302 -41.92 -5.73 10.02
C ALA A 302 -42.39 -6.79 11.05
N ASP A 303 -43.46 -6.54 11.80
CA ASP A 303 -43.99 -7.46 12.82
C ASP A 303 -44.76 -8.64 12.22
N ARG A 304 -45.03 -8.64 10.91
CA ARG A 304 -45.66 -9.76 10.21
C ARG A 304 -44.72 -10.94 9.98
N PHE A 305 -43.41 -10.71 10.06
CA PHE A 305 -42.38 -11.71 9.81
C PHE A 305 -41.52 -11.94 11.06
N ALA A 306 -41.38 -13.19 11.46
CA ALA A 306 -40.44 -13.63 12.49
C ALA A 306 -39.46 -14.64 11.88
N VAL A 307 -38.18 -14.49 12.19
CA VAL A 307 -37.13 -15.38 11.68
C VAL A 307 -36.94 -16.58 12.60
N GLY A 308 -36.95 -17.77 12.01
CA GLY A 308 -36.53 -19.02 12.63
C GLY A 308 -35.05 -19.29 12.35
N ARG A 309 -34.76 -20.42 11.70
CA ARG A 309 -33.41 -20.81 11.28
C ARG A 309 -33.15 -20.38 9.84
N VAL A 310 -31.96 -19.87 9.59
CA VAL A 310 -31.56 -19.29 8.31
C VAL A 310 -30.33 -19.99 7.78
N VAL A 311 -30.33 -20.29 6.48
CA VAL A 311 -29.11 -20.67 5.76
C VAL A 311 -28.86 -19.67 4.63
N LEU A 312 -27.78 -18.90 4.77
CA LEU A 312 -27.28 -18.00 3.74
C LEU A 312 -26.39 -18.79 2.78
N VAL A 313 -26.88 -19.11 1.59
CA VAL A 313 -26.09 -19.82 0.56
C VAL A 313 -25.49 -18.80 -0.39
N ALA A 314 -24.15 -18.78 -0.49
CA ALA A 314 -23.41 -17.91 -1.41
C ALA A 314 -23.79 -16.42 -1.30
N SER A 315 -24.21 -15.95 -0.13
CA SER A 315 -24.73 -14.60 0.05
C SER A 315 -23.59 -13.58 0.11
N PRO A 316 -23.63 -12.48 -0.66
CA PRO A 316 -22.58 -11.47 -0.67
C PRO A 316 -22.72 -10.51 0.51
N ASN A 317 -22.51 -10.98 1.74
CA ASN A 317 -22.78 -10.18 2.95
C ASN A 317 -21.86 -8.96 3.07
N GLU A 318 -20.61 -9.07 2.61
CA GLU A 318 -19.66 -7.96 2.46
C GLU A 318 -19.70 -7.33 1.04
N GLY A 319 -20.72 -7.66 0.25
CA GLY A 319 -20.83 -7.30 -1.16
C GLY A 319 -19.92 -8.12 -2.07
N THR A 320 -19.96 -7.80 -3.37
CA THR A 320 -19.09 -8.38 -4.39
C THR A 320 -18.47 -7.28 -5.26
N PRO A 321 -17.16 -7.35 -5.55
CA PRO A 321 -16.50 -6.46 -6.52
C PRO A 321 -17.16 -6.45 -7.90
N LEU A 322 -17.86 -7.53 -8.28
CA LEU A 322 -18.58 -7.62 -9.56
C LEU A 322 -19.74 -6.63 -9.68
N ALA A 323 -20.29 -6.15 -8.57
CA ALA A 323 -21.45 -5.26 -8.55
C ALA A 323 -21.09 -3.76 -8.59
N SER A 324 -19.80 -3.43 -8.64
CA SER A 324 -19.35 -2.04 -8.67
C SER A 324 -19.78 -1.32 -9.95
N PRO A 325 -20.33 -0.08 -9.85
CA PRO A 325 -20.98 0.60 -10.97
C PRO A 325 -20.05 1.05 -12.09
N ASP A 326 -18.73 1.09 -11.86
CA ASP A 326 -17.74 1.56 -12.84
C ASP A 326 -17.46 0.54 -13.98
N HIS A 327 -18.13 -0.62 -13.99
CA HIS A 327 -17.63 -1.81 -14.70
C HIS A 327 -18.66 -2.63 -15.49
N VAL A 328 -19.78 -2.05 -15.96
CA VAL A 328 -20.83 -2.79 -16.71
C VAL A 328 -20.28 -3.65 -17.86
N THR A 329 -19.28 -3.17 -18.61
CA THR A 329 -18.62 -3.95 -19.68
C THR A 329 -17.86 -5.16 -19.14
N HIS A 330 -17.13 -5.00 -18.03
CA HIS A 330 -16.37 -6.11 -17.42
C HIS A 330 -17.31 -7.15 -16.79
N TYR A 331 -18.40 -6.70 -16.15
CA TYR A 331 -19.44 -7.58 -15.63
C TYR A 331 -20.15 -8.37 -16.75
N THR A 332 -20.46 -7.70 -17.86
CA THR A 332 -21.10 -8.34 -19.02
C THR A 332 -20.20 -9.42 -19.63
N ASN A 333 -18.90 -9.15 -19.75
CA ASN A 333 -17.90 -10.13 -20.19
C ASN A 333 -17.85 -11.33 -19.23
N TRP A 334 -17.74 -11.07 -17.93
CA TRP A 334 -17.67 -12.13 -16.92
C TRP A 334 -18.94 -13.00 -16.92
N LEU A 335 -20.13 -12.38 -16.90
CA LEU A 335 -21.41 -13.11 -16.87
C LEU A 335 -21.60 -13.97 -18.11
N SER A 336 -21.20 -13.47 -19.29
CA SER A 336 -21.28 -14.25 -20.54
C SER A 336 -20.42 -15.51 -20.49
N ASN A 337 -19.23 -15.42 -19.89
CA ASN A 337 -18.36 -16.58 -19.71
C ASN A 337 -18.92 -17.57 -18.68
N VAL A 338 -19.54 -17.10 -17.59
CA VAL A 338 -20.18 -17.98 -16.60
C VAL A 338 -21.37 -18.72 -17.20
N LEU A 339 -22.24 -18.03 -17.93
CA LEU A 339 -23.40 -18.65 -18.59
C LEU A 339 -22.99 -19.73 -19.59
N GLU A 340 -21.85 -19.56 -20.24
CA GLU A 340 -21.35 -20.51 -21.24
C GLU A 340 -20.51 -21.65 -20.63
N LEU A 341 -19.76 -21.38 -19.56
CA LEU A 341 -19.05 -22.42 -18.81
C LEU A 341 -20.01 -23.36 -18.09
N PHE A 342 -21.15 -22.83 -17.65
CA PHE A 342 -22.17 -23.57 -16.89
C PHE A 342 -23.52 -23.39 -17.58
N PRO A 343 -23.82 -24.10 -18.67
CA PRO A 343 -25.07 -23.93 -19.41
C PRO A 343 -26.32 -24.28 -18.59
N ASP A 344 -26.20 -25.25 -17.67
CA ASP A 344 -27.24 -25.63 -16.71
C ASP A 344 -27.13 -24.79 -15.42
N ASN A 345 -27.41 -23.49 -15.53
CA ASN A 345 -27.30 -22.54 -14.41
C ASN A 345 -28.66 -21.95 -13.99
N PRO A 346 -28.78 -21.41 -12.75
CA PRO A 346 -30.01 -20.81 -12.24
C PRO A 346 -30.25 -19.39 -12.76
N PHE A 347 -29.35 -18.80 -13.57
CA PHE A 347 -29.49 -17.46 -14.15
C PHE A 347 -30.35 -17.44 -15.39
N THR A 348 -31.62 -17.75 -15.20
CA THR A 348 -32.57 -17.92 -16.30
C THR A 348 -32.76 -16.71 -17.20
N THR A 349 -32.41 -15.49 -16.79
CA THR A 349 -32.49 -14.27 -17.62
C THR A 349 -31.13 -13.71 -18.01
N GLY A 350 -30.05 -14.48 -17.79
CA GLY A 350 -28.68 -14.00 -17.95
C GLY A 350 -28.33 -13.59 -19.39
N VAL A 351 -28.72 -14.38 -20.40
CA VAL A 351 -28.44 -14.05 -21.82
C VAL A 351 -29.25 -12.84 -22.28
N GLU A 352 -30.51 -12.74 -21.88
CA GLU A 352 -31.32 -11.55 -22.19
C GLU A 352 -30.78 -10.30 -21.49
N PHE A 353 -30.23 -10.45 -20.28
CA PHE A 353 -29.57 -9.36 -19.59
C PHE A 353 -28.30 -8.94 -20.31
N VAL A 354 -27.44 -9.87 -20.73
CA VAL A 354 -26.26 -9.54 -21.55
C VAL A 354 -26.69 -8.79 -22.80
N SER A 355 -27.77 -9.20 -23.46
CA SER A 355 -28.33 -8.52 -24.63
C SER A 355 -28.71 -7.05 -24.36
N GLU A 356 -29.39 -6.78 -23.25
CA GLU A 356 -29.71 -5.40 -22.87
C GLU A 356 -28.50 -4.62 -22.34
N ALA A 357 -27.62 -5.24 -21.56
CA ALA A 357 -26.42 -4.61 -21.04
C ALA A 357 -25.53 -4.13 -22.19
N LEU A 358 -25.32 -4.97 -23.20
CA LEU A 358 -24.66 -4.57 -24.45
C LEU A 358 -25.42 -3.43 -25.13
N SER A 359 -26.75 -3.42 -25.07
CA SER A 359 -27.55 -2.37 -25.69
C SER A 359 -27.36 -1.04 -24.95
N TRP A 360 -27.31 -1.05 -23.61
CA TRP A 360 -27.03 0.14 -22.80
C TRP A 360 -25.60 0.64 -23.01
N ILE A 361 -24.62 -0.27 -23.01
CA ILE A 361 -23.21 0.03 -23.30
C ILE A 361 -23.07 0.70 -24.66
N ALA A 362 -23.70 0.13 -25.69
CA ALA A 362 -23.57 0.66 -27.05
C ALA A 362 -24.35 1.97 -27.24
N ARG A 363 -25.41 2.20 -26.44
CA ARG A 363 -26.10 3.50 -26.32
C ARG A 363 -25.35 4.50 -25.43
N ARG A 364 -24.22 4.12 -24.84
CA ARG A 364 -23.44 4.93 -23.88
C ARG A 364 -24.27 5.41 -22.68
N ILE A 365 -25.26 4.62 -22.25
CA ILE A 365 -26.03 4.90 -21.04
C ILE A 365 -25.18 4.44 -19.84
N VAL A 366 -24.64 5.39 -19.10
CA VAL A 366 -23.79 5.15 -17.92
C VAL A 366 -24.60 5.39 -16.65
N GLY A 367 -24.64 4.41 -15.75
CA GLY A 367 -25.30 4.53 -14.44
C GLY A 367 -25.35 3.21 -13.69
N SER A 368 -25.58 3.27 -12.37
CA SER A 368 -25.77 2.08 -11.53
C SER A 368 -27.20 1.53 -11.68
N LEU A 369 -27.31 0.20 -11.80
CA LEU A 369 -28.61 -0.49 -11.73
C LEU A 369 -28.96 -0.67 -10.25
N PRO A 370 -30.09 -0.14 -9.74
CA PRO A 370 -30.39 -0.14 -8.30
C PRO A 370 -30.32 -1.52 -7.65
N GLY A 371 -30.78 -2.57 -8.33
CA GLY A 371 -30.76 -3.94 -7.80
C GLY A 371 -29.41 -4.64 -7.89
N LEU A 372 -28.56 -4.30 -8.87
CA LEU A 372 -27.18 -4.82 -8.92
C LEU A 372 -26.26 -4.05 -7.98
N GLY A 373 -26.34 -2.72 -8.00
CA GLY A 373 -25.54 -1.83 -7.16
C GLY A 373 -25.78 -2.03 -5.67
N SER A 374 -26.90 -2.65 -5.27
CA SER A 374 -27.13 -3.05 -3.87
C SER A 374 -26.18 -4.12 -3.36
N MET A 375 -25.42 -4.77 -4.24
CA MET A 375 -24.40 -5.76 -3.88
C MET A 375 -22.97 -5.18 -3.95
N ASP A 376 -22.80 -3.88 -4.24
CA ASP A 376 -21.49 -3.23 -4.29
C ASP A 376 -20.83 -3.28 -2.90
N ASN A 377 -19.62 -3.85 -2.81
CA ASN A 377 -18.88 -3.95 -1.56
C ASN A 377 -18.46 -2.60 -0.98
N LYS A 378 -18.49 -1.53 -1.78
CA LYS A 378 -18.30 -0.13 -1.35
C LYS A 378 -19.63 0.64 -1.26
N GLY A 379 -20.76 -0.03 -1.54
CA GLY A 379 -22.07 0.59 -1.60
C GLY A 379 -22.69 0.84 -0.23
N GLU A 380 -23.54 1.87 -0.14
CA GLU A 380 -24.22 2.28 1.10
C GLU A 380 -25.06 1.14 1.69
N ILE A 381 -25.75 0.36 0.86
CA ILE A 381 -26.59 -0.77 1.29
C ILE A 381 -25.78 -1.83 2.04
N ILE A 382 -24.59 -2.19 1.53
CA ILE A 382 -23.71 -3.16 2.20
C ILE A 382 -23.18 -2.55 3.49
N HIS A 383 -22.70 -1.31 3.45
CA HIS A 383 -22.20 -0.61 4.65
C HIS A 383 -23.27 -0.52 5.75
N ASP A 384 -24.52 -0.27 5.38
CA ASP A 384 -25.64 -0.20 6.29
C ASP A 384 -25.97 -1.54 6.95
N LEU A 385 -25.87 -2.64 6.21
CA LEU A 385 -26.01 -3.99 6.77
C LEU A 385 -24.85 -4.38 7.71
N GLN A 386 -23.71 -3.70 7.64
CA GLN A 386 -22.61 -3.92 8.59
C GLN A 386 -22.79 -3.14 9.91
N ARG A 387 -23.86 -2.35 10.06
CA ARG A 387 -24.17 -1.60 11.29
C ARG A 387 -25.14 -2.39 12.17
N SER A 388 -25.17 -2.06 13.46
CA SER A 388 -26.17 -2.61 14.39
C SER A 388 -27.60 -2.17 14.00
N PRO A 389 -28.63 -3.01 14.24
CA PRO A 389 -28.57 -4.31 14.92
C PRO A 389 -28.07 -5.43 13.99
N GLY A 390 -27.12 -6.22 14.48
CA GLY A 390 -26.65 -7.42 13.77
C GLY A 390 -27.68 -8.56 13.79
N PRO A 391 -27.39 -9.68 13.11
CA PRO A 391 -28.33 -10.77 12.98
C PRO A 391 -28.69 -11.42 14.34
N PRO A 392 -29.91 -11.97 14.49
CA PRO A 392 -30.32 -12.63 15.72
C PRO A 392 -29.37 -13.76 16.12
N THR A 393 -29.04 -13.83 17.40
CA THR A 393 -28.14 -14.84 17.95
C THR A 393 -28.68 -16.24 17.65
N GLN A 394 -27.79 -17.11 17.17
CA GLN A 394 -28.07 -18.51 16.80
C GLN A 394 -28.96 -18.76 15.55
N ALA A 395 -29.49 -17.72 14.88
CA ALA A 395 -30.39 -17.92 13.75
C ALA A 395 -29.67 -18.32 12.45
N TYR A 396 -28.49 -17.75 12.16
CA TYR A 396 -27.85 -17.86 10.85
C TYR A 396 -26.81 -18.98 10.77
N SER A 397 -26.85 -19.74 9.68
CA SER A 397 -25.78 -20.59 9.16
C SER A 397 -25.37 -20.10 7.77
N ALA A 398 -24.13 -20.39 7.36
CA ALA A 398 -23.63 -20.02 6.03
C ALA A 398 -23.16 -21.25 5.25
N LEU A 399 -23.44 -21.25 3.95
CA LEU A 399 -22.92 -22.25 3.01
C LEU A 399 -22.19 -21.52 1.87
N VAL A 400 -20.90 -21.81 1.72
CA VAL A 400 -19.95 -21.07 0.87
C VAL A 400 -19.02 -22.02 0.11
N ALA A 401 -18.31 -21.52 -0.89
CA ALA A 401 -17.39 -22.34 -1.68
C ALA A 401 -16.12 -21.56 -2.05
N ASN A 402 -14.99 -22.24 -2.04
CA ASN A 402 -13.72 -21.79 -2.62
C ASN A 402 -13.49 -22.58 -3.92
N PHE A 403 -13.91 -22.02 -5.06
CA PHE A 403 -13.96 -22.73 -6.32
C PHE A 403 -12.55 -23.01 -6.87
N GLU A 404 -12.31 -24.28 -7.23
CA GLU A 404 -11.07 -24.74 -7.84
C GLU A 404 -11.31 -25.18 -9.29
N PRO A 405 -10.86 -24.40 -10.29
CA PRO A 405 -11.03 -24.76 -11.68
C PRO A 405 -10.06 -25.86 -12.11
N GLU A 406 -10.53 -26.76 -12.98
CA GLU A 406 -9.67 -27.69 -13.72
C GLU A 406 -8.75 -26.94 -14.70
N ALA A 407 -7.61 -27.55 -15.08
CA ALA A 407 -6.58 -26.88 -15.89
C ALA A 407 -7.10 -26.32 -17.23
N ALA A 408 -8.03 -27.01 -17.89
CA ALA A 408 -8.63 -26.56 -19.14
C ALA A 408 -9.56 -25.34 -18.96
N ILE A 409 -10.25 -25.25 -17.82
CA ILE A 409 -11.18 -24.17 -17.47
C ILE A 409 -10.39 -22.95 -16.96
N LEU A 410 -9.26 -23.17 -16.28
CA LEU A 410 -8.41 -22.13 -15.71
C LEU A 410 -7.96 -21.11 -16.77
N GLN A 411 -7.51 -21.54 -17.95
CA GLN A 411 -7.08 -20.63 -19.01
C GLN A 411 -8.24 -19.73 -19.48
N ARG A 412 -9.44 -20.28 -19.58
CA ARG A 412 -10.64 -19.52 -19.96
C ARG A 412 -11.06 -18.53 -18.87
N ILE A 413 -10.91 -18.88 -17.60
CA ILE A 413 -11.17 -17.99 -16.45
C ILE A 413 -10.19 -16.81 -16.42
N VAL A 414 -8.91 -17.09 -16.69
CA VAL A 414 -7.86 -16.07 -16.84
C VAL A 414 -8.17 -15.15 -18.03
N ASP A 415 -8.50 -15.72 -19.19
CA ASP A 415 -8.84 -14.97 -20.40
C ASP A 415 -10.19 -14.24 -20.28
N ALA A 416 -11.11 -14.68 -19.42
CA ALA A 416 -12.34 -13.97 -19.08
C ALA A 416 -12.09 -12.79 -18.11
N GLY A 417 -10.92 -12.73 -17.47
CA GLY A 417 -10.53 -11.67 -16.54
C GLY A 417 -11.09 -11.84 -15.13
N ALA A 418 -11.44 -13.05 -14.69
CA ALA A 418 -12.00 -13.29 -13.36
C ALA A 418 -11.02 -12.96 -12.21
N ASP A 419 -9.71 -13.16 -12.43
CA ASP A 419 -8.64 -12.82 -11.47
C ASP A 419 -8.52 -11.30 -11.22
N LEU A 420 -9.19 -10.45 -12.04
CA LEU A 420 -9.28 -9.01 -11.82
C LEU A 420 -10.25 -8.63 -10.70
N PHE A 421 -11.23 -9.49 -10.40
CA PHE A 421 -12.29 -9.20 -9.42
C PHE A 421 -12.03 -9.84 -8.05
N PHE A 422 -11.34 -10.98 -7.99
CA PHE A 422 -11.20 -11.76 -6.76
C PHE A 422 -9.74 -12.17 -6.49
N PRO A 423 -9.01 -11.41 -5.65
CA PRO A 423 -7.66 -11.77 -5.22
C PRO A 423 -7.64 -12.85 -4.11
N THR A 424 -8.79 -13.16 -3.53
CA THR A 424 -8.99 -14.10 -2.41
C THR A 424 -9.80 -15.33 -2.85
N ALA A 425 -10.03 -16.28 -1.93
CA ALA A 425 -10.95 -17.39 -2.16
C ALA A 425 -12.32 -16.86 -2.61
N ASN A 426 -12.93 -17.49 -3.61
CA ASN A 426 -14.21 -17.07 -4.16
C ASN A 426 -14.96 -18.23 -4.83
N ASP A 427 -16.26 -18.06 -5.05
CA ASP A 427 -17.11 -19.01 -5.76
C ASP A 427 -17.38 -18.61 -7.22
N LEU A 428 -16.52 -17.75 -7.79
CA LEU A 428 -16.63 -17.00 -9.04
C LEU A 428 -17.47 -15.71 -8.96
N VAL A 429 -18.34 -15.54 -7.96
CA VAL A 429 -19.24 -14.37 -7.86
C VAL A 429 -19.04 -13.60 -6.57
N VAL A 430 -18.76 -14.30 -5.48
CA VAL A 430 -18.70 -13.76 -4.13
C VAL A 430 -17.37 -14.20 -3.52
N PRO A 431 -16.62 -13.29 -2.86
CA PRO A 431 -15.49 -13.70 -2.05
C PRO A 431 -15.97 -14.66 -0.95
N THR A 432 -15.31 -15.82 -0.82
CA THR A 432 -15.80 -16.92 0.02
C THR A 432 -16.04 -16.48 1.46
N GLU A 433 -15.11 -15.69 2.03
CA GLU A 433 -15.20 -15.16 3.40
C GLU A 433 -16.37 -14.18 3.61
N GLY A 434 -16.75 -13.44 2.56
CA GLY A 434 -17.90 -12.54 2.57
C GLY A 434 -19.23 -13.27 2.71
N GLY A 435 -19.25 -14.62 2.68
CA GLY A 435 -20.45 -15.42 2.93
C GLY A 435 -20.78 -15.66 4.41
N TRP A 436 -19.82 -15.53 5.34
CA TRP A 436 -20.05 -15.69 6.78
C TRP A 436 -19.79 -14.44 7.62
N ARG A 437 -19.13 -13.42 7.06
CA ARG A 437 -18.93 -12.12 7.72
C ARG A 437 -20.17 -11.25 7.58
N VAL A 438 -20.86 -11.01 8.70
CA VAL A 438 -22.16 -10.31 8.72
C VAL A 438 -22.17 -9.05 9.61
N ASP A 439 -21.17 -8.81 10.46
CA ASP A 439 -20.95 -7.53 11.16
C ASP A 439 -19.44 -7.27 11.33
N ALA A 440 -18.87 -6.35 10.55
CA ALA A 440 -17.46 -5.94 10.66
C ALA A 440 -17.24 -4.70 11.56
N GLY A 441 -18.30 -4.05 12.06
CA GLY A 441 -18.23 -2.67 12.56
C GLY A 441 -18.12 -2.49 14.08
N SER A 442 -18.36 -3.52 14.89
CA SER A 442 -18.59 -3.39 16.34
C SER A 442 -17.44 -3.79 17.27
N GLY A 443 -16.25 -4.13 16.76
CA GLY A 443 -15.05 -4.42 17.57
C GLY A 443 -14.94 -5.85 18.10
N ALA A 444 -15.95 -6.68 17.90
CA ALA A 444 -15.85 -8.13 17.85
C ALA A 444 -16.70 -8.56 16.64
N ALA A 445 -16.08 -8.96 15.54
CA ALA A 445 -16.80 -9.26 14.31
C ALA A 445 -17.89 -10.31 14.59
N ALA A 446 -19.17 -9.96 14.47
CA ALA A 446 -20.22 -10.97 14.50
C ALA A 446 -20.16 -11.70 13.16
N ALA A 447 -19.26 -12.67 13.07
CA ALA A 447 -19.27 -13.67 12.02
C ALA A 447 -20.23 -14.78 12.42
N ILE A 448 -20.78 -15.47 11.43
CA ILE A 448 -21.44 -16.75 11.68
C ILE A 448 -20.37 -17.69 12.25
N PRO A 449 -20.55 -18.26 13.46
CA PRO A 449 -19.59 -19.16 14.08
C PRO A 449 -19.21 -20.31 13.16
N GLY A 450 -17.93 -20.69 13.17
CA GLY A 450 -17.37 -21.68 12.23
C GLY A 450 -18.02 -23.07 12.29
N ASP A 451 -18.65 -23.43 13.40
CA ASP A 451 -19.43 -24.66 13.57
C ASP A 451 -20.79 -24.64 12.84
N ARG A 452 -21.21 -23.46 12.36
CA ARG A 452 -22.40 -23.21 11.55
C ARG A 452 -22.05 -22.71 10.14
N VAL A 453 -20.79 -22.84 9.73
CA VAL A 453 -20.31 -22.55 8.36
C VAL A 453 -19.96 -23.87 7.67
N GLY A 454 -20.59 -24.11 6.51
CA GLY A 454 -20.22 -25.15 5.57
C GLY A 454 -19.44 -24.54 4.42
N CYS A 455 -18.22 -24.99 4.18
CA CYS A 455 -17.36 -24.48 3.11
C CYS A 455 -16.88 -25.62 2.20
N PHE A 456 -17.15 -25.50 0.90
CA PHE A 456 -16.61 -26.38 -0.14
C PHE A 456 -15.24 -25.89 -0.65
N GLY A 457 -14.45 -26.81 -1.23
CA GLY A 457 -13.16 -26.49 -1.83
C GLY A 457 -12.00 -26.40 -0.84
N LEU A 458 -10.88 -25.82 -1.28
CA LEU A 458 -9.62 -25.83 -0.53
C LEU A 458 -9.71 -25.02 0.76
N GLY A 459 -9.30 -25.66 1.87
CA GLY A 459 -9.43 -25.09 3.21
C GLY A 459 -10.87 -25.15 3.77
N GLY A 460 -11.82 -25.72 3.02
CA GLY A 460 -13.18 -25.95 3.46
C GLY A 460 -13.35 -27.20 4.34
N ASN A 461 -14.53 -27.33 4.94
CA ASN A 461 -14.89 -28.41 5.87
C ASN A 461 -15.98 -29.36 5.34
N LEU A 462 -16.48 -29.15 4.11
CA LEU A 462 -17.44 -30.04 3.46
C LEU A 462 -16.79 -30.89 2.37
N PRO A 463 -17.11 -32.19 2.28
CA PRO A 463 -16.78 -32.98 1.11
C PRO A 463 -17.59 -32.49 -0.10
N GLN A 464 -17.03 -32.60 -1.29
CA GLN A 464 -17.71 -32.25 -2.54
C GLN A 464 -17.57 -33.40 -3.54
N ARG A 465 -18.63 -33.69 -4.31
CA ARG A 465 -18.57 -34.67 -5.41
C ARG A 465 -18.02 -34.04 -6.69
N GLN A 466 -18.28 -32.75 -6.85
CA GLN A 466 -17.81 -31.93 -7.96
C GLN A 466 -17.34 -30.57 -7.43
N ALA A 467 -16.56 -29.82 -8.21
CA ALA A 467 -16.17 -28.46 -7.83
C ALA A 467 -17.43 -27.58 -7.69
N VAL A 468 -17.70 -27.12 -6.47
CA VAL A 468 -18.84 -26.25 -6.17
C VAL A 468 -18.47 -24.79 -6.47
N ASN A 469 -19.35 -24.11 -7.18
CA ASN A 469 -19.29 -22.68 -7.53
C ASN A 469 -20.65 -22.03 -7.28
N HIS A 470 -20.73 -20.72 -7.54
CA HIS A 470 -21.93 -19.92 -7.26
C HIS A 470 -23.23 -20.46 -7.86
N VAL A 471 -23.18 -21.16 -9.00
CA VAL A 471 -24.38 -21.57 -9.75
C VAL A 471 -24.81 -23.01 -9.49
N ASN A 472 -23.99 -23.85 -8.86
CA ASN A 472 -24.28 -25.28 -8.71
C ASN A 472 -24.37 -25.76 -7.25
N PHE A 473 -24.42 -24.87 -6.26
CA PHE A 473 -24.51 -25.21 -4.83
C PHE A 473 -25.53 -26.32 -4.53
N PHE A 474 -26.75 -26.22 -5.04
CA PHE A 474 -27.85 -27.17 -4.73
C PHE A 474 -27.77 -28.50 -5.50
N ASN A 475 -26.74 -28.70 -6.32
CA ASN A 475 -26.51 -29.93 -7.08
C ASN A 475 -25.54 -30.89 -6.35
N ASP A 476 -24.97 -30.48 -5.21
CA ASP A 476 -24.07 -31.32 -4.42
C ASP A 476 -24.78 -31.90 -3.19
N PRO A 477 -24.65 -33.20 -2.90
CA PRO A 477 -25.21 -33.84 -1.71
C PRO A 477 -24.78 -33.23 -0.38
N GLY A 478 -23.56 -32.69 -0.32
CA GLY A 478 -23.07 -32.00 0.88
C GLY A 478 -23.93 -30.78 1.23
N THR A 479 -24.52 -30.13 0.23
CA THR A 479 -25.47 -29.02 0.44
C THR A 479 -26.76 -29.52 1.06
N VAL A 480 -27.33 -30.61 0.56
CA VAL A 480 -28.57 -31.19 1.11
C VAL A 480 -28.37 -31.59 2.57
N ASP A 481 -27.28 -32.30 2.87
CA ASP A 481 -26.96 -32.73 4.24
C ASP A 481 -26.75 -31.55 5.19
N PHE A 482 -26.06 -30.50 4.73
CA PHE A 482 -25.85 -29.28 5.50
C PHE A 482 -27.17 -28.56 5.79
N LEU A 483 -28.01 -28.35 4.77
CA LEU A 483 -29.29 -27.67 4.90
C LEU A 483 -30.22 -28.39 5.88
N LEU A 484 -30.32 -29.72 5.78
CA LEU A 484 -31.17 -30.52 6.66
C LEU A 484 -30.75 -30.39 8.14
N ARG A 485 -29.44 -30.44 8.42
CA ARG A 485 -28.92 -30.30 9.79
C ARG A 485 -29.14 -28.90 10.33
N ALA A 486 -28.82 -27.88 9.53
CA ALA A 486 -29.01 -26.48 9.91
C ALA A 486 -30.49 -26.20 10.21
N LEU A 487 -31.41 -26.64 9.35
CA LEU A 487 -32.85 -26.47 9.56
C LEU A 487 -33.39 -27.28 10.75
N ARG A 488 -32.78 -28.41 11.12
CA ARG A 488 -33.14 -29.17 12.33
C ARG A 488 -32.47 -28.65 13.61
N GLY A 489 -31.54 -27.69 13.50
CA GLY A 489 -30.73 -27.21 14.61
C GLY A 489 -29.77 -28.27 15.16
N GLN A 490 -29.37 -29.22 14.32
CA GLN A 490 -28.44 -30.28 14.67
C GLN A 490 -27.00 -29.82 14.44
N PRO A 491 -26.03 -30.24 15.29
CA PRO A 491 -24.62 -29.95 15.05
C PRO A 491 -24.13 -30.60 13.76
N HIS A 492 -23.21 -29.90 13.07
CA HIS A 492 -22.55 -30.41 11.89
C HIS A 492 -21.38 -31.33 12.30
N PRO A 493 -21.20 -32.50 11.66
CA PRO A 493 -20.15 -33.46 12.02
C PRO A 493 -18.75 -33.05 11.53
N CYS A 494 -18.63 -31.89 10.88
CA CYS A 494 -17.39 -31.39 10.31
C CYS A 494 -16.62 -30.51 11.30
N THR A 495 -15.30 -30.45 11.14
CA THR A 495 -14.48 -29.49 11.88
C THR A 495 -14.99 -28.06 11.62
N PRO A 496 -15.12 -27.22 12.67
CA PRO A 496 -15.46 -25.82 12.50
C PRO A 496 -14.50 -25.12 11.54
N VAL A 497 -15.01 -24.24 10.69
CA VAL A 497 -14.17 -23.38 9.85
C VAL A 497 -13.45 -22.36 10.74
N GLU A 498 -12.15 -22.18 10.54
CA GLU A 498 -11.34 -21.14 11.20
C GLU A 498 -11.70 -19.76 10.61
N ILE A 499 -12.79 -19.16 11.08
CA ILE A 499 -13.39 -17.94 10.52
C ILE A 499 -12.51 -16.68 10.64
N ASP A 500 -11.52 -16.69 11.53
CA ASP A 500 -10.56 -15.60 11.74
C ASP A 500 -9.35 -15.66 10.78
N GLN A 501 -9.21 -16.74 10.01
CA GLN A 501 -8.14 -16.93 9.03
C GLN A 501 -8.68 -16.86 7.60
N ASN A 502 -7.93 -16.22 6.70
CA ASN A 502 -8.30 -16.21 5.28
C ASN A 502 -8.06 -17.59 4.65
N LEU A 503 -8.96 -18.00 3.77
CA LEU A 503 -8.85 -19.26 3.04
C LEU A 503 -7.71 -19.19 2.00
N PRO A 504 -7.11 -20.33 1.65
CA PRO A 504 -6.07 -20.37 0.63
C PRO A 504 -6.61 -19.97 -0.74
N SER A 505 -5.94 -19.02 -1.41
CA SER A 505 -6.24 -18.57 -2.78
C SER A 505 -5.06 -18.80 -3.74
N GLY A 506 -5.27 -18.53 -5.04
CA GLY A 506 -4.46 -18.94 -6.21
C GLY A 506 -2.93 -18.80 -6.15
N LYS A 507 -2.35 -18.08 -5.19
CA LYS A 507 -0.89 -17.98 -4.98
C LYS A 507 -0.28 -19.13 -4.14
N ARG A 508 -1.09 -19.95 -3.45
CA ARG A 508 -0.63 -21.12 -2.65
C ARG A 508 -0.79 -22.47 -3.35
N ARG A 509 -1.22 -22.50 -4.63
CA ARG A 509 -1.52 -23.74 -5.39
C ARG A 509 -0.33 -24.68 -5.58
N GLY A 510 0.92 -24.19 -5.46
CA GLY A 510 2.13 -25.01 -5.58
C GLY A 510 2.54 -25.74 -4.29
N ALA A 511 2.17 -25.23 -3.11
CA ALA A 511 2.68 -25.75 -1.83
C ALA A 511 1.80 -26.86 -1.21
N VAL A 512 0.50 -26.92 -1.55
CA VAL A 512 -0.44 -27.82 -0.87
C VAL A 512 -0.55 -29.21 -1.53
N LYS A 513 -0.13 -29.36 -2.80
CA LYS A 513 -0.13 -30.67 -3.47
C LYS A 513 0.88 -31.68 -2.91
N SER A 514 1.77 -31.27 -2.00
CA SER A 514 2.78 -32.16 -1.38
C SER A 514 2.29 -32.88 -0.10
N ALA A 515 1.08 -32.61 0.39
CA ALA A 515 0.61 -33.16 1.66
C ALA A 515 -0.72 -33.91 1.49
N ALA A 516 -0.79 -34.82 0.54
CA ALA A 516 -1.81 -35.86 0.53
C ALA A 516 -1.13 -37.22 0.35
N VAL A 517 -1.57 -38.18 1.18
CA VAL A 517 -1.13 -39.58 1.31
C VAL A 517 0.00 -39.83 2.31
N ALA A 518 -0.39 -40.03 3.59
CA ALA A 518 0.06 -41.17 4.39
C ALA A 518 -0.88 -41.34 5.58
N GLY A 519 -1.65 -42.44 5.60
CA GLY A 519 -2.47 -42.82 6.74
C GLY A 519 -1.63 -43.39 7.89
N ALA A 520 -1.99 -43.06 9.13
CA ALA A 520 -1.68 -43.85 10.32
C ALA A 520 -2.59 -43.42 11.50
N PRO A 521 -2.93 -44.33 12.42
CA PRO A 521 -4.12 -44.22 13.27
C PRO A 521 -3.94 -43.34 14.51
N ALA A 522 -5.06 -42.78 14.95
CA ALA A 522 -5.20 -42.04 16.19
C ALA A 522 -4.84 -42.90 17.41
N THR A 523 -3.93 -42.40 18.24
CA THR A 523 -3.73 -42.88 19.61
C THR A 523 -4.13 -41.78 20.59
N LEU A 524 -5.05 -42.14 21.48
CA LEU A 524 -5.54 -41.36 22.61
C LEU A 524 -4.38 -40.85 23.48
N ARG A 525 -4.35 -39.55 23.75
CA ARG A 525 -3.68 -38.99 24.94
C ARG A 525 -4.59 -38.00 25.65
N GLN A 526 -4.62 -38.19 26.96
CA GLN A 526 -5.61 -37.76 27.94
C GLN A 526 -5.54 -36.26 28.25
N GLN A 527 -6.70 -35.66 28.50
CA GLN A 527 -6.83 -34.33 29.13
C GLN A 527 -6.35 -34.37 30.58
N PRO A 528 -5.59 -33.35 31.06
CA PRO A 528 -5.41 -33.12 32.48
C PRO A 528 -6.66 -32.47 33.10
N PRO A 529 -6.95 -32.70 34.40
CA PRO A 529 -8.20 -32.27 35.02
C PRO A 529 -8.21 -30.78 35.39
N ALA A 530 -9.44 -30.26 35.43
CA ALA A 530 -9.81 -28.88 35.71
C ALA A 530 -9.19 -28.31 37.00
N ALA A 531 -8.74 -27.05 36.93
CA ALA A 531 -8.36 -26.23 38.08
C ALA A 531 -9.17 -24.92 38.12
N ALA A 532 -9.90 -24.78 39.22
CA ALA A 532 -10.37 -23.61 39.97
C ALA A 532 -10.60 -22.24 39.28
N THR A 533 -11.80 -21.73 39.54
CA THR A 533 -12.30 -20.36 39.37
C THR A 533 -11.39 -19.28 39.97
N PRO A 534 -11.11 -18.16 39.27
CA PRO A 534 -10.65 -16.93 39.90
C PRO A 534 -11.80 -15.95 40.18
N ALA A 535 -11.67 -15.23 41.31
CA ALA A 535 -12.58 -14.22 41.84
C ALA A 535 -12.72 -12.95 40.96
N PRO A 536 -13.76 -12.11 41.14
CA PRO A 536 -13.99 -10.94 40.30
C PRO A 536 -13.06 -9.76 40.68
N ALA A 537 -12.51 -9.10 39.65
CA ALA A 537 -11.70 -7.88 39.77
C ALA A 537 -12.54 -6.61 39.47
N PRO A 538 -12.11 -5.41 39.91
CA PRO A 538 -12.97 -4.26 40.15
C PRO A 538 -13.32 -3.44 38.89
N THR A 539 -14.47 -2.78 38.94
CA THR A 539 -15.00 -1.81 37.96
C THR A 539 -13.98 -0.72 37.59
N SER A 540 -13.60 -0.65 36.31
CA SER A 540 -12.85 0.46 35.71
C SER A 540 -13.76 1.31 34.82
N ALA A 541 -13.47 2.61 34.79
CA ALA A 541 -14.24 3.68 34.16
C ALA A 541 -14.40 3.52 32.63
N PRO A 542 -15.43 4.14 32.00
CA PRO A 542 -15.66 4.00 30.57
C PRO A 542 -14.53 4.64 29.74
N PRO A 543 -14.12 4.03 28.61
CA PRO A 543 -13.11 4.59 27.71
C PRO A 543 -13.65 5.82 26.96
N PRO A 544 -12.78 6.76 26.54
CA PRO A 544 -13.21 7.93 25.77
C PRO A 544 -13.72 7.52 24.37
N PRO A 545 -14.57 8.34 23.74
CA PRO A 545 -15.17 8.00 22.45
C PRO A 545 -14.10 7.89 21.36
N VAL A 546 -14.13 6.77 20.65
CA VAL A 546 -13.25 6.51 19.49
C VAL A 546 -13.67 7.43 18.35
N THR A 547 -12.77 8.33 17.97
CA THR A 547 -12.89 9.18 16.79
C THR A 547 -13.10 8.31 15.55
N SER A 548 -14.17 8.54 14.80
CA SER A 548 -14.46 7.87 13.53
C SER A 548 -13.29 8.06 12.56
N LEU A 549 -12.67 6.96 12.10
CA LEU A 549 -11.73 7.00 10.99
C LEU A 549 -12.48 7.46 9.73
N ALA A 550 -12.07 8.60 9.19
CA ALA A 550 -12.52 9.03 7.86
C ALA A 550 -12.03 8.02 6.79
N PRO A 551 -12.79 7.81 5.71
CA PRO A 551 -12.41 6.86 4.66
C PRO A 551 -11.14 7.35 3.94
N ILE A 552 -10.09 6.52 3.94
CA ILE A 552 -8.80 6.81 3.30
C ILE A 552 -8.80 6.31 1.84
N ARG A 553 -8.36 7.19 0.93
CA ARG A 553 -8.21 6.98 -0.54
C ARG A 553 -6.86 6.31 -0.87
N GLU A 554 -6.68 4.98 -0.75
CA GLU A 554 -5.30 4.46 -0.66
C GLU A 554 -4.85 3.24 -1.51
N ALA A 555 -5.46 2.90 -2.65
CA ALA A 555 -4.87 1.85 -3.52
C ALA A 555 -4.82 2.13 -5.02
N ASP A 556 -5.74 2.93 -5.58
CA ASP A 556 -5.91 2.95 -7.03
C ASP A 556 -4.95 3.92 -7.74
N ASP A 557 -4.35 4.89 -7.04
CA ASP A 557 -3.57 6.00 -7.64
C ASP A 557 -2.05 5.82 -7.62
N MET A 558 -1.56 4.58 -7.59
CA MET A 558 -0.13 4.27 -7.61
C MET A 558 0.33 3.78 -8.98
N PHE A 559 1.49 4.25 -9.43
CA PHE A 559 2.16 3.78 -10.63
C PHE A 559 3.19 2.72 -10.27
N HIS A 560 2.91 1.46 -10.55
CA HIS A 560 3.85 0.37 -10.30
C HIS A 560 4.62 0.04 -11.56
N ILE A 561 5.93 -0.16 -11.42
CA ILE A 561 6.79 -0.75 -12.45
C ILE A 561 7.49 -1.96 -11.83
N ALA A 562 7.26 -3.12 -12.40
CA ALA A 562 7.89 -4.38 -11.99
C ALA A 562 8.74 -4.96 -13.12
N LEU A 563 10.00 -5.23 -12.85
CA LEU A 563 10.92 -5.98 -13.71
C LEU A 563 11.01 -7.41 -13.21
N ILE A 564 10.65 -8.36 -14.07
CA ILE A 564 10.60 -9.79 -13.75
C ILE A 564 11.43 -10.55 -14.77
N ALA A 565 12.49 -11.24 -14.32
CA ALA A 565 13.21 -12.19 -15.16
C ALA A 565 12.43 -13.51 -15.25
N PRO A 566 12.16 -14.04 -16.46
CA PRO A 566 11.48 -15.33 -16.62
C PRO A 566 12.29 -16.50 -16.06
N GLU A 567 13.63 -16.42 -16.13
CA GLU A 567 14.57 -17.38 -15.55
C GLU A 567 15.77 -16.62 -14.95
N LYS A 568 16.38 -17.14 -13.87
CA LYS A 568 17.58 -16.54 -13.28
C LYS A 568 18.70 -16.49 -14.33
N GLY A 569 19.24 -15.29 -14.59
CA GLY A 569 20.32 -15.08 -15.56
C GLY A 569 19.86 -14.83 -17.01
N ALA A 570 18.55 -14.76 -17.28
CA ALA A 570 18.04 -14.45 -18.62
C ALA A 570 18.50 -13.05 -19.10
N SER A 571 18.86 -12.94 -20.38
CA SER A 571 19.24 -11.68 -21.04
C SER A 571 18.03 -10.80 -21.42
N VAL A 572 16.82 -11.25 -21.10
CA VAL A 572 15.55 -10.57 -21.36
C VAL A 572 14.72 -10.57 -20.09
N ALA A 573 14.26 -9.39 -19.67
CA ALA A 573 13.33 -9.18 -18.56
C ALA A 573 11.97 -8.71 -19.07
N GLN A 574 10.92 -9.04 -18.33
CA GLN A 574 9.58 -8.50 -18.54
C GLN A 574 9.41 -7.26 -17.67
N LEU A 575 9.10 -6.12 -18.28
CA LEU A 575 8.69 -4.92 -17.58
C LEU A 575 7.17 -4.83 -17.60
N ILE A 576 6.58 -4.77 -16.43
CA ILE A 576 5.14 -4.65 -16.22
C ILE A 576 4.89 -3.30 -15.56
N ALA A 577 4.14 -2.42 -16.23
CA ALA A 577 3.71 -1.16 -15.66
C ALA A 577 2.20 -1.19 -15.42
N THR A 578 1.76 -0.74 -14.24
CA THR A 578 0.34 -0.65 -13.89
C THR A 578 0.01 0.68 -13.26
N PHE A 579 -1.15 1.23 -13.63
CA PHE A 579 -1.76 2.38 -12.98
C PHE A 579 -3.27 2.18 -13.01
N ARG A 580 -3.92 2.18 -11.84
CA ARG A 580 -5.33 1.78 -11.70
C ARG A 580 -5.57 0.43 -12.40
N ASN A 581 -6.49 0.41 -13.37
CA ASN A 581 -6.88 -0.76 -14.14
C ASN A 581 -6.05 -0.93 -15.44
N ALA A 582 -5.20 0.03 -15.78
CA ALA A 582 -4.38 -0.04 -16.98
C ALA A 582 -3.08 -0.81 -16.69
N ARG A 583 -2.79 -1.80 -17.53
CA ARG A 583 -1.56 -2.60 -17.47
C ARG A 583 -0.89 -2.64 -18.83
N VAL A 584 0.38 -2.31 -18.85
CA VAL A 584 1.27 -2.40 -20.01
C VAL A 584 2.36 -3.42 -19.69
N MET A 585 2.73 -4.24 -20.66
CA MET A 585 3.88 -5.13 -20.56
C MET A 585 4.80 -4.94 -21.75
N GLU A 586 6.09 -4.79 -21.49
CA GLU A 586 7.16 -4.64 -22.47
C GLU A 586 8.30 -5.63 -22.14
N PHE A 587 9.10 -5.98 -23.14
CA PHE A 587 10.29 -6.83 -22.94
C PHE A 587 11.55 -5.98 -23.06
N LEU A 588 12.46 -6.13 -22.11
CA LEU A 588 13.74 -5.42 -22.08
C LEU A 588 14.88 -6.40 -22.21
N HIS A 589 15.78 -6.14 -23.17
CA HIS A 589 17.07 -6.80 -23.19
C HIS A 589 17.96 -6.20 -22.12
N THR A 590 18.28 -6.97 -21.09
CA THR A 590 19.06 -6.54 -19.92
C THR A 590 20.56 -6.75 -20.11
N GLY A 591 20.97 -7.39 -21.22
CA GLY A 591 22.39 -7.59 -21.55
C GLY A 591 23.13 -8.36 -20.46
N GLY A 592 22.59 -9.51 -20.06
CA GLY A 592 23.27 -10.46 -19.17
C GLY A 592 24.70 -10.75 -19.66
N GLN A 593 25.61 -11.16 -18.74
CA GLN A 593 27.05 -11.29 -18.98
C GLN A 593 27.35 -11.79 -20.41
N ASP A 594 27.74 -10.86 -21.29
CA ASP A 594 28.13 -11.19 -22.65
C ASP A 594 29.27 -12.21 -22.56
N SER A 595 29.19 -13.30 -23.33
CA SER A 595 30.34 -14.20 -23.50
C SER A 595 31.57 -13.37 -23.93
N PRO A 596 32.79 -13.69 -23.48
CA PRO A 596 34.01 -12.98 -23.90
C PRO A 596 34.16 -12.84 -25.43
N ALA A 597 33.53 -13.76 -26.18
CA ALA A 597 33.47 -13.74 -27.65
C ALA A 597 32.51 -12.68 -28.22
N ALA A 598 31.41 -12.36 -27.53
CA ALA A 598 30.45 -11.32 -27.94
C ALA A 598 31.00 -9.91 -27.65
N GLN A 599 31.71 -9.73 -26.53
CA GLN A 599 32.44 -8.49 -26.21
C GLN A 599 33.54 -8.18 -27.22
N LYS A 600 34.34 -9.19 -27.64
CA LYS A 600 35.37 -9.01 -28.69
C LYS A 600 34.80 -8.64 -30.07
N ARG A 601 33.59 -9.09 -30.41
CA ARG A 601 32.91 -8.70 -31.68
C ARG A 601 32.33 -7.30 -31.63
N ARG A 602 31.84 -6.84 -30.47
CA ARG A 602 31.38 -5.46 -30.27
C ARG A 602 32.51 -4.45 -30.25
N ALA A 603 33.65 -4.78 -29.63
CA ALA A 603 34.84 -3.92 -29.62
C ALA A 603 35.46 -3.72 -31.03
N ALA A 604 35.13 -4.56 -32.00
CA ALA A 604 35.59 -4.46 -33.38
C ALA A 604 34.67 -3.62 -34.29
N ALA A 605 33.53 -3.13 -33.80
CA ALA A 605 32.61 -2.26 -34.52
C ALA A 605 32.43 -0.96 -33.73
N ASP A 606 32.71 0.19 -34.35
CA ASP A 606 32.43 1.54 -33.82
C ASP A 606 30.94 1.67 -33.45
N SER A 607 30.55 1.23 -32.25
CA SER A 607 29.16 1.09 -31.84
C SER A 607 28.88 1.97 -30.63
N THR A 608 27.83 2.78 -30.76
CA THR A 608 27.32 3.66 -29.70
C THR A 608 27.02 2.83 -28.43
N PRO A 609 27.43 3.29 -27.23
CA PRO A 609 27.14 2.59 -25.98
C PRO A 609 25.64 2.36 -25.81
N THR A 610 25.25 1.17 -25.33
CA THR A 610 23.84 0.90 -25.03
C THR A 610 23.43 1.63 -23.74
N GLN A 611 22.12 1.83 -23.54
CA GLN A 611 21.58 2.41 -22.30
C GLN A 611 22.09 1.69 -21.04
N TRP A 612 22.23 0.36 -21.06
CA TRP A 612 22.74 -0.40 -19.93
C TRP A 612 24.25 -0.23 -19.71
N ASP A 613 25.03 0.03 -20.77
CA ASP A 613 26.46 0.31 -20.64
C ASP A 613 26.67 1.66 -19.94
N LEU A 614 25.85 2.66 -20.27
CA LEU A 614 25.87 3.97 -19.62
C LEU A 614 25.47 3.89 -18.13
N ILE A 615 24.42 3.12 -17.82
CA ILE A 615 23.99 2.88 -16.42
C ILE A 615 25.11 2.20 -15.63
N LYS A 616 25.68 1.11 -16.16
CA LYS A 616 26.77 0.37 -15.50
C LYS A 616 28.02 1.23 -15.33
N ALA A 617 28.39 2.04 -16.32
CA ALA A 617 29.55 2.92 -16.23
C ALA A 617 29.37 4.03 -15.18
N GLY A 618 28.19 4.66 -15.13
CA GLY A 618 27.88 5.68 -14.13
C GLY A 618 27.88 5.11 -12.71
N GLN A 619 27.24 3.94 -12.52
CA GLN A 619 27.23 3.22 -11.25
C GLN A 619 28.66 2.82 -10.82
N ALA A 620 29.49 2.33 -11.74
CA ALA A 620 30.87 1.95 -11.47
C ALA A 620 31.74 3.15 -11.08
N HIS A 621 31.52 4.32 -11.68
CA HIS A 621 32.22 5.56 -11.29
C HIS A 621 31.85 5.97 -9.86
N ILE A 622 30.56 5.99 -9.52
CA ILE A 622 30.11 6.31 -8.15
C ILE A 622 30.74 5.35 -7.14
N GLN A 623 30.66 4.05 -7.41
CA GLN A 623 31.22 3.02 -6.54
C GLN A 623 32.76 3.13 -6.44
N GLY A 624 33.45 3.31 -7.56
CA GLY A 624 34.91 3.43 -7.59
C GLY A 624 35.42 4.65 -6.81
N TYR A 625 34.70 5.78 -6.86
CA TYR A 625 35.02 6.93 -6.02
C TYR A 625 34.86 6.62 -4.52
N ILE A 626 33.77 5.95 -4.15
CA ILE A 626 33.48 5.55 -2.77
C ILE A 626 34.53 4.57 -2.23
N ASP A 627 34.94 3.61 -3.06
CA ASP A 627 35.93 2.59 -2.72
C ASP A 627 37.37 3.13 -2.74
N GLY A 628 37.57 4.40 -3.15
CA GLY A 628 38.88 5.03 -3.24
C GLY A 628 39.74 4.52 -4.39
N ASP A 629 39.12 4.01 -5.46
CA ASP A 629 39.82 3.56 -6.66
C ASP A 629 40.53 4.76 -7.33
N PRO A 630 41.86 4.70 -7.52
CA PRO A 630 42.62 5.75 -8.18
C PRO A 630 42.13 6.11 -9.60
N ALA A 631 41.40 5.21 -10.27
CA ALA A 631 40.79 5.47 -11.58
C ALA A 631 39.62 6.48 -11.53
N TYR A 632 39.01 6.67 -10.35
CA TYR A 632 37.87 7.57 -10.13
C TYR A 632 38.17 8.58 -9.00
N PRO A 633 39.10 9.53 -9.22
CA PRO A 633 39.57 10.44 -8.17
C PRO A 633 38.54 11.50 -7.74
N GLN A 634 37.43 11.62 -8.46
CA GLN A 634 36.36 12.59 -8.23
C GLN A 634 35.01 11.96 -8.52
N LEU A 635 33.96 12.45 -7.87
CA LEU A 635 32.58 12.10 -8.19
C LEU A 635 32.23 12.45 -9.65
N PRO A 636 31.23 11.76 -10.24
CA PRO A 636 30.70 12.16 -11.53
C PRO A 636 30.18 13.61 -11.47
N ASP A 637 30.52 14.40 -12.49
CA ASP A 637 29.98 15.74 -12.62
C ASP A 637 28.46 15.71 -12.92
N GLU A 638 27.81 16.86 -12.82
CA GLU A 638 26.35 16.97 -13.03
C GLU A 638 25.93 16.45 -14.42
N ALA A 639 26.73 16.72 -15.46
CA ALA A 639 26.45 16.26 -16.81
C ALA A 639 26.54 14.74 -16.93
N ALA A 640 27.50 14.09 -16.25
CA ALA A 640 27.61 12.64 -16.18
C ALA A 640 26.43 12.01 -15.44
N LEU A 641 26.00 12.60 -14.32
CA LEU A 641 24.82 12.16 -13.58
C LEU A 641 23.53 12.30 -14.42
N GLN A 642 23.37 13.40 -15.16
CA GLN A 642 22.23 13.58 -16.07
C GLN A 642 22.23 12.52 -17.18
N ARG A 643 23.37 12.26 -17.83
CA ARG A 643 23.48 11.20 -18.86
C ARG A 643 23.13 9.82 -18.32
N MET A 644 23.61 9.49 -17.11
CA MET A 644 23.23 8.24 -16.43
C MET A 644 21.72 8.21 -16.14
N GLY A 645 21.16 9.31 -15.65
CA GLY A 645 19.74 9.46 -15.35
C GLY A 645 18.83 9.33 -16.57
N GLU A 646 19.22 9.88 -17.72
CA GLU A 646 18.50 9.74 -18.99
C GLU A 646 18.48 8.29 -19.47
N ALA A 647 19.59 7.57 -19.27
CA ALA A 647 19.68 6.15 -19.59
C ALA A 647 18.77 5.31 -18.67
N LEU A 648 18.75 5.59 -17.36
CA LEU A 648 17.82 4.97 -16.41
C LEU A 648 16.35 5.23 -16.79
N PHE A 649 16.02 6.47 -17.17
CA PHE A 649 14.68 6.85 -17.60
C PHE A 649 14.26 6.10 -18.87
N THR A 650 15.12 6.06 -19.88
CA THR A 650 14.84 5.35 -21.14
C THR A 650 14.65 3.85 -20.90
N ALA A 651 15.43 3.26 -20.01
CA ALA A 651 15.32 1.85 -19.66
C ALA A 651 14.01 1.52 -18.94
N LEU A 652 13.52 2.42 -18.07
CA LEU A 652 12.35 2.18 -17.23
C LEU A 652 11.02 2.56 -17.91
N PHE A 653 11.05 3.47 -18.89
CA PHE A 653 9.85 3.93 -19.60
C PHE A 653 9.93 3.66 -21.12
N PRO A 654 10.06 2.40 -21.56
CA PRO A 654 10.03 2.07 -22.99
C PRO A 654 8.60 2.14 -23.55
N GLY A 655 8.47 2.50 -24.82
CA GLY A 655 7.25 2.23 -25.62
C GLY A 655 5.93 2.65 -24.97
N GLN A 656 5.06 1.68 -24.68
CA GLN A 656 3.74 1.94 -24.09
C GLN A 656 3.81 2.33 -22.60
N VAL A 657 4.88 1.97 -21.90
CA VAL A 657 5.07 2.30 -20.48
C VAL A 657 5.18 3.80 -20.30
N ARG A 658 5.91 4.48 -21.21
CA ARG A 658 6.01 5.95 -21.19
C ARG A 658 4.64 6.61 -21.34
N ARG A 659 3.82 6.13 -22.28
CA ARG A 659 2.47 6.66 -22.50
C ARG A 659 1.58 6.47 -21.27
N LEU A 660 1.68 5.32 -20.61
CA LEU A 660 0.95 5.07 -19.37
C LEU A 660 1.42 6.00 -18.24
N TYR A 661 2.73 6.22 -18.12
CA TYR A 661 3.31 7.15 -17.15
C TYR A 661 2.83 8.60 -17.38
N ASP A 662 2.88 9.08 -18.63
CA ASP A 662 2.43 10.42 -18.97
C ASP A 662 0.94 10.62 -18.72
N ALA A 663 0.11 9.59 -18.99
CA ALA A 663 -1.32 9.59 -18.67
C ALA A 663 -1.57 9.61 -17.15
N ALA A 664 -0.94 8.68 -16.42
CA ALA A 664 -1.08 8.56 -14.97
C ALA A 664 -0.74 9.86 -14.25
N ARG A 665 0.34 10.52 -14.68
CA ARG A 665 0.75 11.79 -14.11
C ARG A 665 -0.17 12.95 -14.50
N SER A 666 -0.66 12.99 -15.74
CA SER A 666 -1.60 14.04 -16.17
C SER A 666 -2.91 14.01 -15.40
N GLU A 667 -3.31 12.83 -14.90
CA GLU A 667 -4.48 12.65 -14.05
C GLU A 667 -4.24 13.08 -12.59
N GLN A 668 -2.98 13.13 -12.13
CA GLN A 668 -2.60 13.54 -10.78
C GLN A 668 -2.42 15.07 -10.70
N VAL A 669 -3.53 15.81 -10.74
CA VAL A 669 -3.53 17.29 -10.82
C VAL A 669 -3.19 17.97 -9.48
N SER A 670 -3.55 17.37 -8.34
CA SER A 670 -3.43 17.97 -7.01
C SER A 670 -2.34 17.36 -6.13
N GLN A 671 -1.74 16.25 -6.54
CA GLN A 671 -0.76 15.49 -5.77
C GLN A 671 0.31 14.94 -6.72
N ARG A 672 1.50 14.62 -6.19
CA ARG A 672 2.55 13.97 -6.99
C ARG A 672 2.20 12.52 -7.24
N LEU A 673 2.60 12.00 -8.39
CA LEU A 673 2.42 10.58 -8.70
C LEU A 673 3.29 9.73 -7.76
N ASN A 674 2.68 8.76 -7.09
CA ASN A 674 3.41 7.75 -6.32
C ASN A 674 3.94 6.68 -7.27
N LEU A 675 5.26 6.62 -7.43
CA LEU A 675 5.93 5.65 -8.31
C LEU A 675 6.65 4.60 -7.49
N ILE A 676 6.27 3.34 -7.70
CA ILE A 676 6.83 2.18 -7.01
C ILE A 676 7.59 1.33 -8.01
N PHE A 677 8.89 1.20 -7.78
CA PHE A 677 9.76 0.35 -8.58
C PHE A 677 10.03 -0.99 -7.88
N THR A 678 9.93 -2.10 -8.61
CA THR A 678 10.16 -3.46 -8.10
C THR A 678 10.97 -4.26 -9.12
N SER A 679 11.96 -5.02 -8.69
CA SER A 679 12.74 -5.90 -9.57
C SER A 679 13.10 -7.20 -8.85
N ASP A 680 12.95 -8.37 -9.50
CA ASP A 680 13.55 -9.64 -9.05
C ASP A 680 14.97 -9.87 -9.59
N ILE A 681 15.46 -8.97 -10.44
CA ILE A 681 16.81 -9.03 -11.02
C ILE A 681 17.74 -8.26 -10.12
N GLY A 682 18.60 -8.97 -9.36
CA GLY A 682 19.46 -8.40 -8.31
C GLY A 682 20.27 -7.19 -8.78
N TRP A 683 21.12 -7.34 -9.81
CA TRP A 683 21.97 -6.24 -10.29
C TRP A 683 21.19 -5.04 -10.83
N ILE A 684 19.97 -5.23 -11.33
CA ILE A 684 19.08 -4.13 -11.78
C ILE A 684 18.47 -3.45 -10.56
N ALA A 685 18.02 -4.23 -9.59
CA ALA A 685 17.44 -3.72 -8.36
C ALA A 685 18.45 -2.91 -7.52
N ASP A 686 19.75 -3.23 -7.64
CA ASP A 686 20.87 -2.53 -6.99
C ASP A 686 21.27 -1.20 -7.68
N GLN A 687 20.75 -0.88 -8.86
CA GLN A 687 21.09 0.39 -9.53
C GLN A 687 20.52 1.59 -8.75
N SER A 688 21.15 2.75 -8.91
CA SER A 688 20.75 4.00 -8.26
C SER A 688 19.57 4.69 -8.98
N TRP A 689 18.40 4.07 -8.93
CA TRP A 689 17.17 4.56 -9.60
C TRP A 689 16.69 5.93 -9.10
N GLU A 690 17.16 6.40 -7.96
CA GLU A 690 16.88 7.75 -7.45
C GLU A 690 17.41 8.83 -8.41
N PHE A 691 18.42 8.52 -9.23
CA PHE A 691 18.98 9.41 -10.26
C PHE A 691 18.22 9.40 -11.59
N ILE A 692 17.04 8.77 -11.70
CA ILE A 692 16.24 8.85 -12.94
C ILE A 692 16.00 10.32 -13.30
N TYR A 693 16.41 10.71 -14.50
CA TYR A 693 16.32 12.08 -15.00
C TYR A 693 15.42 12.11 -16.24
N ASP A 694 14.38 12.95 -16.21
CA ASP A 694 13.49 13.17 -17.35
C ASP A 694 14.08 14.26 -18.27
N PRO A 695 14.59 13.92 -19.47
CA PRO A 695 15.21 14.89 -20.38
C PRO A 695 14.21 15.92 -20.93
N ASP A 696 12.93 15.56 -21.04
CA ASP A 696 11.91 16.48 -21.56
C ASP A 696 11.61 17.60 -20.56
N ARG A 697 11.83 17.33 -19.26
CA ARG A 697 11.52 18.24 -18.15
C ARG A 697 12.75 18.79 -17.45
N ARG A 698 13.90 18.21 -17.75
CA ARG A 698 15.21 18.60 -17.25
C ARG A 698 15.30 18.56 -15.72
N THR A 699 14.81 17.46 -15.15
CA THR A 699 14.74 17.29 -13.69
C THR A 699 14.89 15.82 -13.27
N PHE A 700 15.40 15.62 -12.06
CA PHE A 700 15.43 14.31 -11.40
C PHE A 700 14.06 13.99 -10.81
N LEU A 701 13.49 12.84 -11.19
CA LEU A 701 12.12 12.49 -10.82
C LEU A 701 11.88 12.45 -9.32
N ALA A 702 12.83 11.87 -8.56
CA ALA A 702 12.74 11.69 -7.12
C ALA A 702 12.86 13.00 -6.31
N LEU A 703 13.30 14.10 -6.94
CA LEU A 703 13.39 15.42 -6.31
C LEU A 703 12.15 16.28 -6.57
N GLU A 704 11.52 16.18 -7.74
CA GLU A 704 10.54 17.19 -8.17
C GLU A 704 9.17 16.64 -8.59
N GLU A 705 9.15 15.58 -9.40
CA GLU A 705 7.98 15.17 -10.17
C GLU A 705 7.18 14.03 -9.52
N VAL A 706 7.87 13.07 -8.87
CA VAL A 706 7.22 11.86 -8.34
C VAL A 706 7.70 11.52 -6.93
N ASN A 707 6.83 10.84 -6.19
CA ASN A 707 7.18 10.20 -4.93
C ASN A 707 7.76 8.82 -5.25
N PHE A 708 9.07 8.77 -5.53
CA PHE A 708 9.78 7.55 -5.91
C PHE A 708 10.10 6.68 -4.69
N THR A 709 9.65 5.42 -4.71
CA THR A 709 9.94 4.40 -3.69
C THR A 709 10.24 3.05 -4.34
N ARG A 710 11.01 2.21 -3.63
CA ARG A 710 11.33 0.84 -4.02
C ARG A 710 10.41 -0.16 -3.33
N ASN A 711 10.26 -1.35 -3.87
CA ASN A 711 9.54 -2.46 -3.23
C ASN A 711 10.17 -3.80 -3.63
N VAL A 712 9.85 -4.85 -2.88
CA VAL A 712 10.30 -6.23 -3.12
C VAL A 712 9.11 -7.14 -3.46
N LEU A 713 9.37 -8.14 -4.31
CA LEU A 713 8.37 -9.16 -4.63
C LEU A 713 8.21 -10.08 -3.43
N THR A 714 7.11 -9.90 -2.68
CA THR A 714 6.75 -10.75 -1.55
C THR A 714 5.25 -11.03 -1.54
N ALA A 715 4.90 -12.26 -1.15
CA ALA A 715 3.52 -12.69 -0.90
C ALA A 715 3.05 -12.36 0.53
N ILE A 716 3.94 -11.87 1.40
CA ILE A 716 3.61 -11.48 2.76
C ILE A 716 2.92 -10.09 2.72
N PRO A 717 1.69 -9.96 3.22
CA PRO A 717 1.03 -8.66 3.33
C PRO A 717 1.81 -7.72 4.26
N ALA A 718 1.80 -6.43 3.95
CA ALA A 718 2.30 -5.42 4.88
C ALA A 718 1.39 -5.34 6.11
N GLU A 719 1.96 -5.16 7.30
CA GLU A 719 1.17 -4.89 8.50
C GLU A 719 0.43 -3.55 8.36
N ARG A 720 -0.90 -3.56 8.50
CA ARG A 720 -1.73 -2.34 8.48
C ARG A 720 -1.96 -1.88 9.91
N ILE A 721 -1.52 -0.67 10.23
CA ILE A 721 -1.59 -0.09 11.59
C ILE A 721 -2.17 1.33 11.47
N PRO A 722 -3.17 1.71 12.29
CA PRO A 722 -3.79 3.04 12.23
C PRO A 722 -2.79 4.19 12.41
N THR A 723 -3.10 5.35 11.83
CA THR A 723 -2.38 6.61 12.08
C THR A 723 -2.46 7.00 13.56
N ARG A 724 -1.42 7.64 14.09
CA ARG A 724 -1.39 8.13 15.48
C ARG A 724 -1.20 9.66 15.53
N LYS A 725 -1.46 10.24 16.70
CA LYS A 725 -1.20 11.67 16.93
C LYS A 725 0.28 11.99 17.13
N SER A 726 1.05 11.08 17.73
CA SER A 726 2.50 11.16 17.94
C SER A 726 3.15 9.83 17.59
N MET A 727 4.44 9.87 17.25
CA MET A 727 5.23 8.66 16.95
C MET A 727 6.07 8.23 18.16
N ARG A 728 6.12 6.93 18.41
CA ARG A 728 7.07 6.33 19.36
C ARG A 728 8.26 5.76 18.60
N ILE A 729 9.43 6.33 18.84
CA ILE A 729 10.68 5.98 18.16
C ILE A 729 11.59 5.26 19.15
N LEU A 730 11.95 4.01 18.85
CA LEU A 730 13.06 3.32 19.51
C LEU A 730 14.32 3.56 18.69
N VAL A 731 15.30 4.25 19.27
CA VAL A 731 16.63 4.42 18.67
C VAL A 731 17.55 3.37 19.25
N VAL A 732 18.03 2.48 18.38
CA VAL A 732 18.93 1.38 18.72
C VAL A 732 20.33 1.79 18.28
N VAL A 733 21.27 1.84 19.21
CA VAL A 733 22.65 2.26 18.96
C VAL A 733 23.53 1.06 19.24
N ALA A 734 24.20 0.59 18.19
CA ALA A 734 25.17 -0.48 18.27
C ALA A 734 26.52 0.05 17.77
N GLN A 735 27.36 0.50 18.70
CA GLN A 735 28.71 0.99 18.40
C GLN A 735 29.71 0.19 19.25
N PRO A 736 30.36 -0.85 18.68
CA PRO A 736 31.33 -1.65 19.41
C PRO A 736 32.45 -0.79 20.01
N LEU A 737 32.94 -1.15 21.20
CA LEU A 737 34.02 -0.44 21.88
C LEU A 737 35.30 -0.41 21.02
N GLY A 738 35.54 0.70 20.33
CA GLY A 738 36.73 0.87 19.48
C GLY A 738 36.79 2.12 18.60
N LEU A 739 35.66 2.81 18.34
CA LEU A 739 35.61 3.94 17.39
C LEU A 739 34.98 5.25 17.91
N GLY A 740 34.41 5.27 19.13
CA GLY A 740 33.84 6.47 19.76
C GLY A 740 34.55 6.85 21.07
N LYS A 741 34.92 8.13 21.24
CA LYS A 741 35.53 8.69 22.47
C LYS A 741 34.52 9.48 23.34
N LEU A 742 33.25 9.08 23.40
CA LEU A 742 32.19 9.77 24.16
C LEU A 742 31.71 8.90 25.32
N SER A 743 31.21 9.51 26.41
CA SER A 743 30.50 8.77 27.46
C SER A 743 29.06 8.43 27.02
N VAL A 744 28.48 7.39 27.61
CA VAL A 744 27.11 6.89 27.31
C VAL A 744 26.06 8.00 27.46
N GLU A 745 26.20 8.86 28.47
CA GLU A 745 25.31 10.01 28.68
C GLU A 745 25.48 11.10 27.61
N GLU A 746 26.71 11.39 27.19
CA GLU A 746 27.00 12.38 26.13
C GLU A 746 26.49 11.90 24.77
N GLU A 747 26.67 10.61 24.46
CA GLU A 747 26.16 9.98 23.25
C GLU A 747 24.62 9.99 23.20
N ALA A 748 23.96 9.68 24.32
CA ALA A 748 22.51 9.77 24.45
C ALA A 748 21.99 11.18 24.17
N ASP A 749 22.67 12.21 24.67
CA ASP A 749 22.28 13.59 24.48
C ASP A 749 22.56 14.09 23.06
N VAL A 750 23.66 13.64 22.43
CA VAL A 750 23.93 13.88 21.00
C VAL A 750 22.80 13.33 20.15
N ILE A 751 22.39 12.09 20.38
CA ILE A 751 21.34 11.44 19.60
C ILE A 751 19.99 12.12 19.83
N ARG A 752 19.60 12.38 21.08
CA ARG A 752 18.35 13.12 21.40
C ARG A 752 18.34 14.52 20.79
N SER A 753 19.48 15.18 20.68
CA SER A 753 19.57 16.50 20.05
C SER A 753 19.12 16.49 18.58
N GLY A 754 19.34 15.37 17.86
CA GLY A 754 18.86 15.16 16.50
C GLY A 754 17.33 15.16 16.38
N PHE A 755 16.64 14.68 17.42
CA PHE A 755 15.18 14.61 17.52
C PHE A 755 14.55 15.79 18.30
N ARG A 756 15.36 16.73 18.81
CA ARG A 756 14.92 17.80 19.73
C ARG A 756 13.73 18.58 19.21
N ARG A 757 13.67 18.88 17.91
CA ARG A 757 12.53 19.59 17.31
C ARG A 757 11.21 18.83 17.44
N LEU A 758 11.24 17.50 17.33
CA LEU A 758 10.07 16.64 17.46
C LEU A 758 9.67 16.48 18.92
N LEU A 759 10.65 16.29 19.79
CA LEU A 759 10.47 16.18 21.24
C LEU A 759 9.89 17.47 21.83
N ASP A 760 10.50 18.62 21.53
CA ASP A 760 10.02 19.93 21.97
C ASP A 760 8.59 20.19 21.48
N ALA A 761 8.26 19.78 20.25
CA ALA A 761 6.91 19.96 19.71
C ALA A 761 5.88 18.93 20.20
N GLY A 762 6.27 17.95 21.03
CA GLY A 762 5.39 16.86 21.48
C GLY A 762 4.89 15.98 20.32
N LEU A 763 5.67 15.90 19.24
CA LEU A 763 5.33 15.17 18.02
C LEU A 763 5.86 13.73 17.99
N ALA A 764 6.89 13.47 18.79
CA ALA A 764 7.43 12.14 18.97
C ALA A 764 7.85 11.90 20.43
N GLU A 765 7.81 10.64 20.83
CA GLU A 765 8.48 10.12 22.01
C GLU A 765 9.69 9.32 21.52
N VAL A 766 10.85 9.57 22.10
CA VAL A 766 12.10 8.89 21.71
C VAL A 766 12.64 8.14 22.90
N GLU A 767 12.84 6.85 22.70
CA GLU A 767 13.51 5.97 23.64
C GLU A 767 14.83 5.50 23.04
N LEU A 768 15.88 5.43 23.86
CA LEU A 768 17.21 4.98 23.41
C LEU A 768 17.52 3.62 24.00
N LEU A 769 18.04 2.73 23.16
CA LEU A 769 18.71 1.50 23.54
C LEU A 769 20.18 1.64 23.13
N LEU A 770 21.01 2.02 24.10
CA LEU A 770 22.46 2.12 23.96
C LEU A 770 23.09 0.74 24.18
N ASP A 771 24.33 0.57 23.73
CA ASP A 771 25.10 -0.68 23.85
C ASP A 771 24.29 -1.90 23.36
N ALA A 772 23.63 -1.73 22.21
CA ALA A 772 22.58 -2.64 21.81
C ALA A 772 23.15 -4.01 21.43
N THR A 773 22.74 -5.03 22.18
CA THR A 773 22.89 -6.44 21.81
C THR A 773 21.60 -6.96 21.16
N PRO A 774 21.64 -8.04 20.35
CA PRO A 774 20.43 -8.62 19.78
C PRO A 774 19.43 -9.09 20.84
N GLU A 775 19.94 -9.57 21.98
CA GLU A 775 19.10 -9.99 23.13
C GLU A 775 18.38 -8.80 23.75
N LEU A 776 19.09 -7.68 23.97
CA LEU A 776 18.50 -6.47 24.54
C LEU A 776 17.43 -5.89 23.61
N LEU A 777 17.70 -5.86 22.30
CA LEU A 777 16.73 -5.43 21.31
C LEU A 777 15.47 -6.31 21.36
N HIS A 778 15.65 -7.64 21.33
CA HIS A 778 14.53 -8.58 21.36
C HIS A 778 13.69 -8.43 22.63
N ARG A 779 14.33 -8.42 23.80
CA ARG A 779 13.66 -8.25 25.10
C ARG A 779 12.93 -6.92 25.20
N ARG A 780 13.52 -5.85 24.66
CA ARG A 780 12.90 -4.52 24.70
C ARG A 780 11.65 -4.43 23.84
N LEU A 781 11.67 -5.01 22.65
CA LEU A 781 10.51 -5.07 21.76
C LEU A 781 9.40 -5.97 22.31
N GLU A 782 9.75 -7.05 23.01
CA GLU A 782 8.79 -7.95 23.65
C GLU A 782 8.12 -7.34 24.89
N SER A 783 8.89 -6.64 25.72
CA SER A 783 8.42 -6.10 27.01
C SER A 783 7.77 -4.71 26.93
N ALA A 784 7.64 -4.13 25.73
CA ALA A 784 7.08 -2.79 25.58
C ALA A 784 5.57 -2.74 25.88
N GLU A 785 5.16 -1.85 26.80
CA GLU A 785 3.74 -1.63 27.16
C GLU A 785 2.87 -1.22 25.96
N ALA A 786 3.49 -0.55 24.98
CA ALA A 786 2.90 -0.22 23.69
C ALA A 786 3.93 -0.46 22.58
N PRO A 787 3.49 -0.80 21.35
CA PRO A 787 4.39 -1.01 20.23
C PRO A 787 5.08 0.29 19.82
N PHE A 788 6.34 0.17 19.38
CA PHE A 788 7.07 1.26 18.75
C PHE A 788 6.64 1.42 17.31
N ASP A 789 6.53 2.67 16.85
CA ASP A 789 6.13 2.98 15.48
C ASP A 789 7.32 2.98 14.53
N VAL A 790 8.46 3.45 15.06
CA VAL A 790 9.72 3.57 14.34
C VAL A 790 10.81 2.85 15.13
N LEU A 791 11.56 2.00 14.45
CA LEU A 791 12.86 1.51 14.92
C LEU A 791 13.94 2.23 14.12
N HIS A 792 14.75 3.06 14.76
CA HIS A 792 15.87 3.76 14.13
C HIS A 792 17.16 3.12 14.60
N PHE A 793 17.85 2.41 13.72
CA PHE A 793 19.13 1.77 14.02
C PHE A 793 20.28 2.69 13.61
N ILE A 794 21.24 2.89 14.50
CA ILE A 794 22.50 3.61 14.28
C ILE A 794 23.62 2.61 14.56
N GLY A 795 24.43 2.34 13.54
CA GLY A 795 25.54 1.40 13.67
C GLY A 795 26.14 1.05 12.32
N HIS A 796 26.87 -0.06 12.28
CA HIS A 796 27.49 -0.54 11.05
C HIS A 796 26.63 -1.60 10.38
N GLY A 797 26.65 -1.57 9.05
CA GLY A 797 26.07 -2.58 8.18
C GLY A 797 27.17 -3.14 7.30
N GLU A 798 27.14 -4.43 7.05
CA GLU A 798 28.04 -5.12 6.15
C GLU A 798 27.24 -6.00 5.19
N TYR A 799 27.77 -6.20 4.00
CA TYR A 799 27.22 -7.15 3.04
C TYR A 799 28.31 -8.12 2.60
N GLU A 800 28.07 -9.42 2.79
CA GLU A 800 29.04 -10.47 2.50
C GLU A 800 28.73 -11.14 1.15
N GLU A 801 29.64 -10.96 0.18
CA GLU A 801 29.42 -11.47 -1.18
C GLU A 801 29.43 -13.00 -1.28
N GLU A 802 30.17 -13.70 -0.42
CA GLU A 802 30.29 -15.18 -0.44
C GLU A 802 28.97 -15.88 -0.05
N ASN A 803 28.30 -15.37 0.99
CA ASN A 803 27.06 -15.93 1.52
C ASN A 803 25.80 -15.25 1.01
N ASP A 804 25.96 -14.21 0.18
CA ASP A 804 24.89 -13.39 -0.41
C ASP A 804 23.98 -12.75 0.65
N CYS A 805 24.52 -12.31 1.80
CA CYS A 805 23.71 -11.91 2.97
C CYS A 805 24.15 -10.56 3.54
N GLY A 806 23.17 -9.73 3.91
CA GLY A 806 23.40 -8.50 4.67
C GLY A 806 23.37 -8.73 6.18
N TYR A 807 24.24 -8.03 6.90
CA TYR A 807 24.39 -8.09 8.35
C TYR A 807 24.30 -6.68 8.96
N LEU A 808 23.73 -6.61 10.17
CA LEU A 808 23.93 -5.48 11.07
C LEU A 808 24.92 -5.89 12.16
N ILE A 809 25.82 -4.98 12.51
CA ILE A 809 26.78 -5.20 13.58
C ILE A 809 26.16 -4.70 14.89
N PHE A 810 25.93 -5.63 15.82
CA PHE A 810 25.52 -5.36 17.19
C PHE A 810 26.70 -5.51 18.14
N GLU A 811 26.53 -5.12 19.39
CA GLU A 811 27.46 -5.47 20.45
C GLU A 811 27.18 -6.88 20.99
N ASN A 812 28.24 -7.59 21.36
CA ASN A 812 28.14 -8.82 22.13
C ASN A 812 28.21 -8.54 23.65
N GLN A 813 28.04 -9.58 24.47
CA GLN A 813 28.03 -9.43 25.93
C GLN A 813 29.37 -8.95 26.53
N ASP A 814 30.45 -9.03 25.76
CA ASP A 814 31.80 -8.59 26.14
C ASP A 814 32.17 -7.22 25.54
N GLY A 815 31.21 -6.52 24.89
CA GLY A 815 31.42 -5.21 24.26
C GLY A 815 32.16 -5.27 22.90
N GLY A 816 32.34 -6.46 22.34
CA GLY A 816 32.87 -6.69 21.00
C GLY A 816 31.77 -6.78 19.93
N GLU A 817 32.15 -7.11 18.71
CA GLU A 817 31.21 -7.19 17.58
C GLU A 817 30.41 -8.51 17.58
N GLN A 818 29.10 -8.40 17.29
CA GLN A 818 28.22 -9.51 16.97
C GLN A 818 27.51 -9.22 15.63
N ARG A 819 27.81 -10.01 14.61
CA ARG A 819 27.10 -9.96 13.33
C ARG A 819 25.71 -10.57 13.49
N LEU A 820 24.67 -9.82 13.11
CA LEU A 820 23.30 -10.29 13.06
C LEU A 820 22.82 -10.31 11.62
N ASP A 821 22.51 -11.50 11.11
CA ASP A 821 22.05 -11.67 9.74
C ASP A 821 20.60 -11.16 9.54
N SER A 822 20.26 -10.87 8.28
CA SER A 822 18.96 -10.32 7.89
C SER A 822 17.77 -11.22 8.27
N SER A 823 17.95 -12.54 8.33
CA SER A 823 16.88 -13.48 8.70
C SER A 823 16.60 -13.48 10.20
N THR A 824 17.64 -13.43 11.03
CA THR A 824 17.52 -13.33 12.48
C THR A 824 16.95 -11.97 12.89
N LEU A 825 17.41 -10.88 12.26
CA LEU A 825 16.84 -9.55 12.49
C LEU A 825 15.34 -9.51 12.19
N ARG A 826 14.91 -10.14 11.09
CA ARG A 826 13.49 -10.26 10.72
C ARG A 826 12.67 -10.96 11.80
N GLN A 827 13.20 -12.02 12.42
CA GLN A 827 12.52 -12.75 13.50
C GLN A 827 12.34 -11.88 14.76
N ILE A 828 13.28 -10.98 15.03
CA ILE A 828 13.22 -10.05 16.16
C ILE A 828 12.22 -8.91 15.91
N VAL A 829 12.24 -8.33 14.71
CA VAL A 829 11.58 -7.04 14.40
C VAL A 829 10.16 -7.20 13.83
N CYS A 830 9.89 -8.19 12.98
CA CYS A 830 8.58 -8.31 12.32
C CYS A 830 7.47 -8.73 13.31
N ARG A 831 6.21 -8.35 13.02
CA ARG A 831 5.03 -8.62 13.87
C ARG A 831 5.07 -8.02 15.27
N ARG A 832 5.82 -6.93 15.43
CA ARG A 832 5.93 -6.16 16.69
C ARG A 832 5.21 -4.80 16.63
N GLY A 833 4.44 -4.52 15.57
CA GLY A 833 3.73 -3.26 15.39
C GLY A 833 4.60 -2.11 14.85
N ILE A 834 5.82 -2.42 14.40
CA ILE A 834 6.76 -1.46 13.81
C ILE A 834 6.32 -1.12 12.39
N ARG A 835 6.15 0.17 12.12
CA ARG A 835 5.66 0.70 10.84
C ARG A 835 6.78 1.13 9.91
N LEU A 836 7.88 1.58 10.51
CA LEU A 836 9.04 2.09 9.81
C LEU A 836 10.31 1.60 10.50
N VAL A 837 11.22 1.01 9.72
CA VAL A 837 12.60 0.79 10.17
C VAL A 837 13.51 1.77 9.43
N CYS A 838 14.35 2.50 10.15
CA CYS A 838 15.36 3.37 9.56
C CYS A 838 16.73 2.81 9.89
N LEU A 839 17.43 2.30 8.88
CA LEU A 839 18.75 1.72 8.98
C LEU A 839 19.78 2.81 8.64
N ASN A 840 20.23 3.55 9.65
CA ASN A 840 21.33 4.49 9.48
C ASN A 840 22.66 3.74 9.63
N ALA A 841 22.93 2.87 8.66
CA ALA A 841 24.09 2.01 8.60
C ALA A 841 24.49 1.81 7.12
N CYS A 842 25.79 1.76 6.84
CA CYS A 842 26.32 1.62 5.48
C CYS A 842 25.82 0.35 4.80
N GLU A 843 25.62 0.42 3.49
CA GLU A 843 25.26 -0.71 2.59
C GLU A 843 23.99 -1.52 2.94
N THR A 844 23.18 -1.05 3.89
CA THR A 844 21.94 -1.74 4.32
C THR A 844 20.83 -1.78 3.27
N GLY A 845 20.93 -0.93 2.24
CA GLY A 845 20.01 -0.89 1.09
C GLY A 845 20.39 -1.80 -0.08
N ARG A 846 21.59 -2.39 -0.06
CA ARG A 846 22.10 -3.29 -1.11
C ARG A 846 21.41 -4.66 -1.02
N GLY A 847 20.98 -5.20 -2.15
CA GLY A 847 20.35 -6.52 -2.20
C GLY A 847 21.35 -7.66 -2.43
N GLY A 848 20.87 -8.90 -2.28
CA GLY A 848 21.65 -10.07 -2.66
C GLY A 848 21.87 -10.19 -4.17
N ARG A 849 23.09 -10.54 -4.59
CA ARG A 849 23.48 -10.83 -5.99
C ARG A 849 22.71 -12.02 -6.57
N GLN A 850 22.42 -13.08 -5.79
CA GLN A 850 21.66 -14.25 -6.24
C GLN A 850 20.21 -14.26 -5.74
N ASP A 851 19.95 -13.64 -4.59
CA ASP A 851 18.62 -13.41 -4.02
C ASP A 851 18.53 -12.01 -3.38
N PHE A 852 17.89 -11.09 -4.11
CA PHE A 852 17.73 -9.69 -3.70
C PHE A 852 17.11 -9.54 -2.30
N SER A 853 16.32 -10.52 -1.84
CA SER A 853 15.66 -10.49 -0.51
C SER A 853 16.60 -10.69 0.68
N ARG A 854 17.87 -11.04 0.45
CA ARG A 854 18.86 -11.29 1.50
C ARG A 854 19.58 -10.02 2.01
N GLY A 855 19.39 -8.88 1.37
CA GLY A 855 19.75 -7.57 1.90
C GLY A 855 18.90 -7.21 3.14
N VAL A 856 19.44 -6.41 4.06
CA VAL A 856 18.79 -6.14 5.37
C VAL A 856 17.43 -5.44 5.17
N ALA A 857 17.38 -4.40 4.35
CA ALA A 857 16.14 -3.66 4.10
C ALA A 857 15.09 -4.52 3.37
N GLN A 858 15.52 -5.29 2.38
CA GLN A 858 14.68 -6.17 1.57
C GLN A 858 14.08 -7.28 2.41
N ALA A 859 14.86 -7.90 3.31
CA ALA A 859 14.39 -8.95 4.22
C ALA A 859 13.31 -8.45 5.17
N LEU A 860 13.45 -7.22 5.69
CA LEU A 860 12.47 -6.60 6.58
C LEU A 860 11.16 -6.28 5.86
N ILE A 861 11.22 -5.68 4.66
CA ILE A 861 10.02 -5.43 3.83
C ILE A 861 9.36 -6.75 3.44
N ALA A 862 10.15 -7.73 2.99
CA ALA A 862 9.66 -9.05 2.63
C ALA A 862 9.00 -9.75 3.83
N GLY A 863 9.49 -9.49 5.04
CA GLY A 863 8.98 -10.00 6.31
C GLY A 863 7.69 -9.34 6.82
N GLY A 864 7.25 -8.25 6.20
CA GLY A 864 5.98 -7.58 6.52
C GLY A 864 6.10 -6.17 7.09
N VAL A 865 7.33 -5.64 7.29
CA VAL A 865 7.52 -4.25 7.69
C VAL A 865 6.98 -3.32 6.60
N PRO A 866 6.12 -2.33 6.92
CA PRO A 866 5.47 -1.50 5.90
C PRO A 866 6.43 -0.61 5.11
N ALA A 867 7.44 -0.04 5.77
CA ALA A 867 8.47 0.77 5.13
C ALA A 867 9.84 0.65 5.81
N VAL A 868 10.90 0.77 5.00
CA VAL A 868 12.29 0.73 5.44
C VAL A 868 13.08 1.82 4.73
N VAL A 869 13.79 2.64 5.49
CA VAL A 869 14.83 3.54 4.97
C VAL A 869 16.17 2.86 5.17
N ALA A 870 16.99 2.84 4.13
CA ALA A 870 18.33 2.25 4.17
C ALA A 870 19.28 3.06 3.27
N ASN A 871 20.58 2.83 3.40
CA ASN A 871 21.58 3.52 2.59
C ASN A 871 22.14 2.58 1.53
N GLN A 872 22.15 3.02 0.26
CA GLN A 872 22.75 2.28 -0.85
C GLN A 872 24.28 2.29 -0.79
N TYR A 873 24.85 3.36 -0.23
CA TYR A 873 26.28 3.65 -0.15
C TYR A 873 26.65 4.12 1.26
N PRO A 874 27.94 4.17 1.62
CA PRO A 874 28.40 4.94 2.77
C PRO A 874 27.89 6.39 2.67
N VAL A 875 27.30 6.89 3.76
CA VAL A 875 26.72 8.24 3.82
C VAL A 875 27.46 9.06 4.87
N LEU A 876 27.67 10.35 4.60
CA LEU A 876 28.19 11.27 5.60
C LEU A 876 27.18 11.47 6.73
N ASP A 877 27.63 11.49 7.98
CA ASP A 877 26.78 11.69 9.16
C ASP A 877 25.90 12.95 9.06
N VAL A 878 26.44 14.01 8.48
CA VAL A 878 25.72 15.28 8.27
C VAL A 878 24.54 15.13 7.31
N SER A 879 24.69 14.30 6.26
CA SER A 879 23.68 14.04 5.24
C SER A 879 22.61 13.08 5.77
N ALA A 880 23.01 12.02 6.47
CA ALA A 880 22.10 11.10 7.16
C ALA A 880 21.25 11.79 8.24
N THR A 881 21.87 12.68 9.01
CA THR A 881 21.19 13.50 10.03
C THR A 881 20.20 14.47 9.37
N ALA A 882 20.61 15.14 8.29
CA ALA A 882 19.75 16.07 7.57
C ALA A 882 18.52 15.36 6.98
N PHE A 883 18.73 14.20 6.37
CA PHE A 883 17.65 13.36 5.84
C PHE A 883 16.68 12.95 6.96
N SER A 884 17.17 12.27 7.99
CA SER A 884 16.35 11.75 9.10
C SER A 884 15.53 12.85 9.77
N ARG A 885 16.13 14.03 9.97
CA ARG A 885 15.44 15.16 10.59
C ARG A 885 14.24 15.63 9.78
N HIS A 886 14.38 15.82 8.47
CA HIS A 886 13.28 16.29 7.64
C HIS A 886 12.28 15.18 7.32
N PHE A 887 12.75 13.94 7.19
CA PHE A 887 11.91 12.76 7.03
C PHE A 887 10.94 12.58 8.19
N TYR A 888 11.46 12.49 9.43
CA TYR A 888 10.61 12.37 10.61
C TYR A 888 9.75 13.60 10.87
N TRP A 889 10.24 14.80 10.51
CA TRP A 889 9.42 16.01 10.60
C TRP A 889 8.20 15.95 9.67
N ALA A 890 8.39 15.58 8.40
CA ALA A 890 7.30 15.46 7.45
C ALA A 890 6.30 14.38 7.89
N LEU A 891 6.78 13.22 8.33
CA LEU A 891 5.94 12.14 8.86
C LEU A 891 5.13 12.60 10.08
N ALA A 892 5.75 13.32 11.02
CA ALA A 892 5.10 13.86 12.20
C ALA A 892 3.99 14.88 11.89
N MET A 893 4.12 15.58 10.77
CA MET A 893 3.10 16.51 10.26
C MET A 893 1.97 15.82 9.50
N GLY A 894 2.06 14.49 9.33
CA GLY A 894 1.09 13.64 8.63
C GLY A 894 1.25 13.62 7.13
N HIS A 895 2.45 13.94 6.62
CA HIS A 895 2.77 13.68 5.21
C HIS A 895 2.88 12.17 4.97
N SER A 896 2.64 11.74 3.73
CA SER A 896 2.85 10.35 3.32
C SER A 896 4.33 9.97 3.37
N ILE A 897 4.64 8.67 3.39
CA ILE A 897 6.02 8.17 3.33
C ILE A 897 6.74 8.66 2.07
N GLY A 898 6.04 8.66 0.93
CA GLY A 898 6.56 9.15 -0.34
C GLY A 898 6.90 10.64 -0.32
N ASP A 899 5.98 11.48 0.19
CA ASP A 899 6.23 12.93 0.32
C ASP A 899 7.37 13.20 1.31
N ALA A 900 7.38 12.50 2.45
CA ALA A 900 8.42 12.64 3.46
C ALA A 900 9.80 12.30 2.89
N ALA A 901 9.90 11.22 2.10
CA ALA A 901 11.14 10.82 1.44
C ALA A 901 11.64 11.92 0.50
N ARG A 902 10.75 12.44 -0.36
CA ARG A 902 11.08 13.53 -1.28
C ARG A 902 11.57 14.78 -0.54
N GLU A 903 10.83 15.26 0.45
CA GLU A 903 11.23 16.45 1.22
C GLU A 903 12.58 16.27 1.93
N ALA A 904 12.85 15.06 2.41
CA ALA A 904 14.14 14.72 3.00
C ALA A 904 15.28 14.77 1.96
N ARG A 905 15.08 14.24 0.74
CA ARG A 905 16.05 14.34 -0.37
C ARG A 905 16.33 15.78 -0.77
N VAL A 906 15.28 16.59 -0.95
CA VAL A 906 15.42 18.03 -1.23
C VAL A 906 16.26 18.71 -0.14
N SER A 907 16.05 18.33 1.13
CA SER A 907 16.79 18.90 2.25
C SER A 907 18.28 18.59 2.26
N VAL A 908 18.66 17.40 1.77
CA VAL A 908 20.07 17.00 1.61
C VAL A 908 20.66 17.74 0.41
N ASN A 909 19.92 17.85 -0.70
CA ASN A 909 20.40 18.45 -1.94
C ASN A 909 20.85 19.93 -1.81
N TYR A 910 20.18 20.73 -0.97
CA TYR A 910 20.63 22.12 -0.73
C TYR A 910 21.59 22.26 0.47
N SER A 911 21.93 21.18 1.16
CA SER A 911 22.82 21.22 2.32
C SER A 911 24.27 21.44 1.86
N ILE A 912 24.86 22.57 2.28
CA ILE A 912 26.20 23.03 1.85
C ILE A 912 27.34 22.07 2.30
N ALA A 913 27.04 21.11 3.17
CA ALA A 913 28.03 20.21 3.79
C ALA A 913 28.11 18.80 3.19
N GLY A 914 27.25 18.46 2.23
CA GLY A 914 27.21 17.14 1.60
C GLY A 914 27.78 17.12 0.18
N GLU A 915 28.03 15.93 -0.33
CA GLU A 915 28.43 15.70 -1.72
C GLU A 915 27.22 15.75 -2.67
N ALA A 916 27.46 15.99 -3.97
CA ALA A 916 26.40 16.15 -4.97
C ALA A 916 25.46 14.93 -5.12
N ILE A 917 25.90 13.75 -4.69
CA ILE A 917 25.15 12.49 -4.74
C ILE A 917 24.38 12.15 -3.46
N ASP A 918 24.67 12.84 -2.34
CA ASP A 918 24.22 12.44 -1.00
C ASP A 918 22.70 12.36 -0.84
N TRP A 919 21.96 13.17 -1.61
CA TRP A 919 20.50 13.16 -1.56
C TRP A 919 19.88 11.87 -2.10
N ALA A 920 20.60 11.14 -2.96
CA ALA A 920 20.15 9.88 -3.57
C ALA A 920 20.64 8.64 -2.81
N VAL A 921 21.55 8.80 -1.83
CA VAL A 921 22.09 7.68 -1.03
C VAL A 921 21.02 7.00 -0.17
N PRO A 922 20.09 7.74 0.51
CA PRO A 922 18.99 7.12 1.24
C PRO A 922 17.91 6.59 0.29
N VAL A 923 17.78 5.27 0.28
CA VAL A 923 16.74 4.55 -0.46
C VAL A 923 15.56 4.25 0.46
N VAL A 924 14.35 4.43 -0.06
CA VAL A 924 13.11 4.20 0.71
C VAL A 924 12.34 3.06 0.07
N PHE A 925 12.26 1.95 0.79
CA PHE A 925 11.38 0.85 0.46
C PHE A 925 10.03 1.05 1.14
N ALA A 926 8.93 0.95 0.39
CA ALA A 926 7.59 1.09 0.94
C ALA A 926 6.60 0.15 0.22
N ARG A 927 5.73 -0.50 1.00
CA ARG A 927 4.62 -1.29 0.45
C ARG A 927 3.51 -0.41 -0.08
N ASN A 928 3.27 0.72 0.58
CA ASN A 928 2.39 1.80 0.13
C ASN A 928 3.04 3.17 0.44
N PRO A 929 3.57 3.90 -0.56
CA PRO A 929 4.17 5.21 -0.35
C PRO A 929 3.15 6.28 0.08
N ALA A 930 1.86 6.09 -0.20
CA ALA A 930 0.80 7.01 0.21
C ALA A 930 0.46 6.90 1.71
N GLN A 931 0.91 5.82 2.36
CA GLN A 931 0.63 5.55 3.78
C GLN A 931 1.16 6.67 4.67
N GLN A 932 0.35 7.04 5.67
CA GLN A 932 0.70 8.02 6.70
C GLN A 932 1.00 7.33 8.04
N LEU A 933 2.01 7.83 8.76
CA LEU A 933 2.32 7.37 10.12
C LEU A 933 1.55 8.19 11.17
N CYS A 934 1.43 9.50 10.94
CA CYS A 934 0.68 10.41 11.81
C CYS A 934 -0.53 11.00 11.11
N GLU A 935 -1.51 11.40 11.91
CA GLU A 935 -2.63 12.20 11.44
C GLU A 935 -2.13 13.55 10.88
N PRO A 936 -2.68 14.03 9.73
CA PRO A 936 -2.37 15.35 9.19
C PRO A 936 -2.67 16.47 10.17
N ARG A 937 -1.71 17.38 10.36
CA ARG A 937 -1.85 18.55 11.23
C ARG A 937 -1.96 19.83 10.41
N THR A 938 -2.78 20.77 10.86
CA THR A 938 -2.86 22.09 10.19
C THR A 938 -1.68 22.98 10.59
N ALA A 939 -1.22 23.84 9.68
CA ALA A 939 -0.19 24.85 9.98
C ALA A 939 -0.57 25.75 11.17
N ALA A 940 -1.87 26.00 11.36
CA ALA A 940 -2.41 26.79 12.45
C ALA A 940 -2.32 26.10 13.83
N GLU A 941 -2.40 24.77 13.89
CA GLU A 941 -2.19 24.00 15.12
C GLU A 941 -0.71 23.95 15.50
N TYR A 942 0.19 23.80 14.52
CA TYR A 942 1.62 23.89 14.74
C TYR A 942 2.05 25.27 15.29
N GLU A 943 1.58 26.35 14.66
CA GLU A 943 1.98 27.71 15.05
C GLU A 943 1.48 28.06 16.47
N ARG A 944 0.34 27.47 16.92
CA ARG A 944 -0.14 27.58 18.30
C ARG A 944 0.81 26.87 19.29
N THR A 945 1.15 25.60 19.05
CA THR A 945 2.05 24.83 19.92
C THR A 945 3.43 25.49 20.04
N ARG A 946 3.97 25.97 18.92
CA ARG A 946 5.23 26.72 18.86
C ARG A 946 5.14 28.06 19.60
N SER A 947 4.03 28.77 19.47
CA SER A 947 3.81 30.07 20.11
C SER A 947 3.69 29.96 21.62
N ASP A 948 2.99 28.95 22.14
CA ASP A 948 2.76 28.79 23.58
C ASP A 948 4.03 28.47 24.37
N GLN A 949 4.89 27.59 23.86
CA GLN A 949 6.19 27.30 24.47
C GLN A 949 7.14 28.51 24.42
N LYS A 950 7.15 29.24 23.31
CA LYS A 950 7.94 30.47 23.17
C LYS A 950 7.43 31.55 24.13
N ARG A 951 6.12 31.62 24.38
CA ARG A 951 5.49 32.56 25.33
C ARG A 951 5.81 32.23 26.78
N GLN A 952 5.83 30.95 27.15
CA GLN A 952 6.23 30.50 28.48
C GLN A 952 7.72 30.75 28.77
N ARG A 953 8.62 30.44 27.83
CA ARG A 953 10.05 30.76 27.97
C ARG A 953 10.31 32.27 28.07
N ARG A 954 9.60 33.10 27.30
CA ARG A 954 9.81 34.56 27.27
C ARG A 954 9.39 35.26 28.56
N ARG A 955 8.32 34.79 29.22
CA ARG A 955 7.83 35.35 30.50
C ARG A 955 8.74 35.07 31.71
N ALA A 956 9.57 34.02 31.67
CA ALA A 956 10.39 33.61 32.81
C ALA A 956 11.72 34.39 32.95
N VAL A 957 12.13 35.13 31.92
CA VAL A 957 13.50 35.68 31.81
C VAL A 957 13.55 37.14 31.33
N GLU A 958 12.39 37.81 31.27
CA GLU A 958 12.18 39.12 30.62
C GLU A 958 13.00 40.27 31.26
N ASP A 959 13.27 40.21 32.57
CA ASP A 959 14.04 41.23 33.32
C ASP A 959 15.56 40.99 33.38
N ARG A 960 16.07 39.94 32.71
CA ARG A 960 17.50 39.55 32.79
C ARG A 960 18.31 40.03 31.60
N THR A 961 19.60 40.26 31.81
CA THR A 961 20.53 40.61 30.73
C THR A 961 20.80 39.39 29.85
N LYS A 962 20.46 39.46 28.56
CA LYS A 962 20.58 38.35 27.62
C LYS A 962 21.98 38.21 27.04
N ILE A 963 22.51 36.99 27.07
CA ILE A 963 23.77 36.57 26.46
C ILE A 963 23.45 35.45 25.48
N GLY A 964 23.65 35.69 24.19
CA GLY A 964 23.47 34.68 23.16
C GLY A 964 24.73 33.82 23.04
N ILE A 965 24.58 32.50 22.94
CA ILE A 965 25.67 31.58 22.65
C ILE A 965 25.41 30.90 21.30
N TRP A 966 26.26 31.21 20.32
CA TRP A 966 26.22 30.62 19.00
C TRP A 966 27.27 29.51 18.88
N ASN A 967 26.79 28.28 18.80
CA ASN A 967 27.61 27.12 18.48
C ASN A 967 27.72 26.95 16.97
N ALA A 968 28.69 27.61 16.34
CA ALA A 968 28.72 27.78 14.90
C ALA A 968 28.85 26.45 14.13
N HIS A 969 29.57 25.48 14.72
CA HIS A 969 29.79 24.15 14.14
C HIS A 969 29.00 23.05 14.86
N ARG A 970 28.05 23.43 15.74
CA ARG A 970 27.20 22.51 16.52
C ARG A 970 27.95 21.43 17.31
N MET A 971 29.17 21.74 17.77
CA MET A 971 30.08 20.81 18.46
C MET A 971 29.69 20.46 19.90
N ILE A 972 28.63 21.09 20.41
CA ILE A 972 28.16 21.00 21.79
C ILE A 972 26.65 20.81 21.68
N PRO A 973 26.20 19.56 21.53
CA PRO A 973 24.80 19.24 21.24
C PRO A 973 23.85 19.61 22.40
N HIS A 974 24.31 19.44 23.64
CA HIS A 974 23.57 19.74 24.88
C HIS A 974 23.74 21.22 25.36
N LEU A 975 24.11 22.13 24.45
CA LEU A 975 24.26 23.55 24.77
C LEU A 975 22.98 24.20 25.35
N PRO A 976 21.76 23.88 24.88
CA PRO A 976 20.53 24.41 25.48
C PRO A 976 20.38 24.08 26.97
N GLU A 977 20.71 22.85 27.37
CA GLU A 977 20.66 22.36 28.76
C GLU A 977 21.67 23.09 29.63
N ILE A 978 22.90 23.30 29.11
CA ILE A 978 23.91 24.13 29.76
C ILE A 978 23.40 25.55 29.95
N CYS A 979 22.88 26.18 28.88
CA CYS A 979 22.35 27.53 28.93
C CYS A 979 21.20 27.65 29.95
N GLU A 980 20.32 26.65 30.02
CA GLU A 980 19.23 26.61 30.99
C GLU A 980 19.74 26.50 32.42
N ARG A 981 20.71 25.62 32.69
CA ARG A 981 21.31 25.45 34.03
C ARG A 981 22.09 26.69 34.46
N LEU A 982 22.89 27.29 33.58
CA LEU A 982 23.59 28.56 33.84
C LEU A 982 22.60 29.72 34.08
N THR A 983 21.47 29.73 33.37
CA THR A 983 20.39 30.69 33.61
C THR A 983 19.70 30.45 34.95
N LYS A 984 19.49 29.21 35.37
CA LYS A 984 18.88 28.89 36.68
C LYS A 984 19.82 29.12 37.86
N ALA A 985 21.13 28.96 37.67
CA ALA A 985 22.14 29.08 38.73
C ALA A 985 22.26 30.50 39.32
N GLN A 986 21.84 31.53 38.58
CA GLN A 986 21.92 32.93 38.99
C GLN A 986 20.68 33.73 38.52
N ARG A 987 20.53 34.99 38.98
CA ARG A 987 19.31 35.81 38.76
C ARG A 987 19.45 37.00 37.80
N GLN A 988 20.66 37.34 37.37
CA GLN A 988 20.97 38.57 36.61
C GLN A 988 21.03 38.39 35.09
N TYR A 989 21.45 37.21 34.62
CA TYR A 989 21.70 36.93 33.21
C TYR A 989 20.79 35.82 32.68
N ALA A 990 20.53 35.88 31.38
CA ALA A 990 19.85 34.84 30.61
C ALA A 990 20.82 34.35 29.54
N PHE A 991 21.22 33.09 29.62
CA PHE A 991 22.02 32.45 28.58
C PHE A 991 21.05 31.78 27.60
N GLU A 992 21.12 32.15 26.33
CA GLU A 992 20.23 31.65 25.30
C GLU A 992 21.07 31.06 24.15
N PRO A 993 20.84 29.79 23.76
CA PRO A 993 21.43 29.28 22.53
C PRO A 993 20.83 30.03 21.35
N VAL A 994 21.67 30.57 20.48
CA VAL A 994 21.24 31.27 19.27
C VAL A 994 21.76 30.55 18.04
N SER A 995 21.01 30.61 16.95
CA SER A 995 21.38 30.00 15.69
C SER A 995 21.01 30.93 14.54
N PHE A 996 21.97 31.20 13.67
CA PHE A 996 21.76 31.96 12.44
C PHE A 996 22.73 31.46 11.37
N PRO A 997 22.38 31.59 10.07
CA PRO A 997 23.30 31.29 8.98
C PRO A 997 24.50 32.23 9.03
N ALA A 998 25.70 31.67 8.98
CA ALA A 998 26.92 32.47 8.90
C ALA A 998 26.92 33.28 7.59
N PRO A 999 27.16 34.61 7.60
CA PRO A 999 27.31 35.39 6.37
C PRO A 999 28.36 34.80 5.43
N ILE A 1000 28.19 34.99 4.12
CA ILE A 1000 29.11 34.45 3.11
C ILE A 1000 30.55 34.92 3.39
N GLY A 1001 31.49 33.97 3.38
CA GLY A 1001 32.91 34.21 3.65
C GLY A 1001 33.28 34.36 5.14
N THR A 1002 32.36 34.17 6.08
CA THR A 1002 32.64 34.20 7.54
C THR A 1002 33.79 33.29 7.94
N TRP A 1003 33.96 32.19 7.20
CA TRP A 1003 35.00 31.18 7.40
C TRP A 1003 36.22 31.37 6.50
N ARG A 1004 36.41 32.56 5.89
CA ARG A 1004 37.64 32.83 5.14
C ARG A 1004 38.82 32.74 6.13
N ARG A 1005 39.71 31.79 5.86
CA ARG A 1005 40.93 31.56 6.63
C ARG A 1005 42.10 32.20 5.91
N GLU A 1006 43.03 32.75 6.67
CA GLU A 1006 44.33 33.16 6.17
C GLU A 1006 45.31 32.01 6.39
N GLN A 1007 46.01 31.63 5.32
CA GLN A 1007 47.06 30.63 5.39
C GLN A 1007 48.33 31.27 5.96
N ASP A 1008 48.92 30.65 6.97
CA ASP A 1008 50.24 30.98 7.48
C ASP A 1008 51.07 29.70 7.53
N GLU A 1009 52.14 29.65 6.74
CA GLU A 1009 52.97 28.46 6.51
C GLU A 1009 52.12 27.18 6.26
N ASP A 1010 52.01 26.31 7.26
CA ASP A 1010 51.37 24.99 7.19
C ASP A 1010 49.93 24.96 7.77
N GLU A 1011 49.42 26.05 8.35
CA GLU A 1011 48.10 26.07 9.04
C GLU A 1011 47.22 27.27 8.66
N ALA A 1012 45.91 27.05 8.58
CA ALA A 1012 44.94 28.06 8.17
C ALA A 1012 44.15 28.60 9.37
N PHE A 1013 44.27 29.90 9.63
CA PHE A 1013 43.66 30.56 10.79
C PHE A 1013 42.44 31.41 10.42
N VAL A 1014 41.42 31.39 11.28
CA VAL A 1014 40.38 32.41 11.29
C VAL A 1014 40.91 33.65 11.99
N VAL A 1015 40.75 34.82 11.37
CA VAL A 1015 41.16 36.11 11.95
C VAL A 1015 40.01 36.70 12.78
N ALA A 1016 40.26 36.92 14.07
CA ALA A 1016 39.24 37.36 15.03
C ALA A 1016 38.63 38.73 14.65
N GLU A 1017 39.44 39.68 14.17
CA GLU A 1017 39.00 41.00 13.73
C GLU A 1017 38.08 40.92 12.50
N THR A 1018 38.43 40.07 11.53
CA THR A 1018 37.59 39.83 10.35
C THR A 1018 36.25 39.22 10.73
N LEU A 1019 36.25 38.28 11.69
CA LEU A 1019 35.04 37.67 12.22
C LEU A 1019 34.17 38.70 12.97
N TYR A 1020 34.79 39.60 13.73
CA TYR A 1020 34.11 40.69 14.42
C TYR A 1020 33.38 41.61 13.45
N GLU A 1021 34.06 42.09 12.41
CA GLU A 1021 33.48 43.03 11.43
C GLU A 1021 32.24 42.45 10.73
N ARG A 1022 32.22 41.13 10.50
CA ARG A 1022 31.11 40.42 9.85
C ARG A 1022 29.92 40.16 10.77
N LEU A 1023 30.16 40.01 12.08
CA LEU A 1023 29.13 39.59 13.04
C LEU A 1023 28.69 40.71 13.97
N LYS A 1024 29.32 41.89 13.96
CA LYS A 1024 29.06 42.98 14.92
C LYS A 1024 27.60 43.46 14.95
N SER A 1025 26.81 43.26 13.89
CA SER A 1025 25.38 43.59 13.85
C SER A 1025 24.49 42.52 14.52
N LYS A 1026 24.93 41.27 14.59
CA LYS A 1026 24.13 40.12 15.04
C LYS A 1026 23.61 40.22 16.47
N PRO A 1027 24.36 40.73 17.46
CA PRO A 1027 23.83 40.87 18.82
C PRO A 1027 22.58 41.74 18.87
N ARG A 1028 22.57 42.85 18.11
CA ARG A 1028 21.42 43.75 18.00
C ARG A 1028 20.25 43.08 17.28
N GLU A 1029 20.52 42.35 16.19
CA GLU A 1029 19.49 41.59 15.46
C GLU A 1029 18.83 40.50 16.32
N LEU A 1030 19.62 39.83 17.17
CA LEU A 1030 19.18 38.76 18.05
C LEU A 1030 18.58 39.27 19.37
N GLY A 1031 18.68 40.57 19.66
CA GLY A 1031 18.22 41.17 20.90
C GLY A 1031 19.01 40.73 22.14
N VAL A 1032 20.31 40.45 21.99
CA VAL A 1032 21.21 40.04 23.07
C VAL A 1032 22.27 41.11 23.35
N LYS A 1033 22.71 41.24 24.61
CA LYS A 1033 23.73 42.21 25.02
C LYS A 1033 25.13 41.80 24.56
N HIS A 1034 25.43 40.51 24.71
CA HIS A 1034 26.67 39.90 24.22
C HIS A 1034 26.34 38.66 23.38
N LEU A 1035 27.12 38.43 22.34
CA LEU A 1035 27.07 37.19 21.56
C LEU A 1035 28.41 36.48 21.67
N VAL A 1036 28.35 35.23 22.14
CA VAL A 1036 29.48 34.33 22.24
C VAL A 1036 29.48 33.44 21.01
N CYS A 1037 30.48 33.59 20.15
CA CYS A 1037 30.69 32.80 18.95
C CYS A 1037 31.68 31.67 19.24
N MET A 1038 31.22 30.43 19.24
CA MET A 1038 32.06 29.25 19.43
C MET A 1038 32.40 28.63 18.08
N ILE A 1039 33.70 28.46 17.80
CA ILE A 1039 34.21 27.98 16.50
C ILE A 1039 35.20 26.83 16.69
N ASN A 1040 35.28 25.91 15.70
CA ASN A 1040 36.24 24.79 15.74
C ASN A 1040 37.54 25.05 14.98
N PHE A 1041 37.85 26.30 14.64
CA PHE A 1041 39.00 26.62 13.81
C PHE A 1041 40.10 27.29 14.63
N PRO A 1042 41.39 27.04 14.30
CA PRO A 1042 42.49 27.84 14.82
C PRO A 1042 42.18 29.33 14.67
N LEU A 1043 42.29 30.08 15.76
CA LEU A 1043 41.95 31.50 15.82
C LEU A 1043 43.23 32.30 16.02
N LYS A 1044 43.40 33.40 15.27
CA LYS A 1044 44.49 34.35 15.46
C LYS A 1044 43.96 35.79 15.54
N ASP A 1045 44.76 36.65 16.15
CA ASP A 1045 44.66 38.11 16.02
C ASP A 1045 45.96 38.66 15.40
N ALA A 1046 46.09 39.98 15.30
CA ALA A 1046 47.27 40.63 14.71
C ALA A 1046 48.60 40.35 15.46
N ARG A 1047 48.59 39.76 16.66
CA ARG A 1047 49.78 39.60 17.52
C ARG A 1047 50.00 38.16 17.98
N THR A 1048 48.98 37.31 17.93
CA THR A 1048 48.97 36.01 18.62
C THR A 1048 48.23 34.95 17.80
N HIS A 1049 48.87 33.79 17.63
CA HIS A 1049 48.27 32.59 17.05
C HIS A 1049 47.65 31.69 18.12
N HIS A 1050 46.72 30.80 17.72
CA HIS A 1050 46.04 29.83 18.59
C HIS A 1050 45.30 30.41 19.80
N LEU A 1051 44.58 31.52 19.60
CA LEU A 1051 43.76 32.13 20.62
C LEU A 1051 42.63 31.20 21.06
N TYR A 1052 42.56 30.91 22.37
CA TYR A 1052 41.41 30.24 22.97
C TYR A 1052 40.21 31.19 23.14
N TYR A 1053 40.49 32.44 23.47
CA TYR A 1053 39.52 33.44 23.86
C TYR A 1053 39.91 34.80 23.27
N TRP A 1054 38.97 35.45 22.59
CA TRP A 1054 39.12 36.80 22.08
C TRP A 1054 37.84 37.60 22.35
N ARG A 1055 37.97 38.81 22.87
CA ARG A 1055 36.82 39.64 23.23
C ARG A 1055 36.93 41.04 22.66
N ARG A 1056 35.86 41.48 22.00
CA ARG A 1056 35.60 42.87 21.64
C ARG A 1056 34.10 43.10 21.67
N ASP A 1057 33.62 43.82 22.67
CA ASP A 1057 32.17 44.00 22.86
C ASP A 1057 31.51 44.58 21.58
N PRO A 1058 30.31 44.11 21.21
CA PRO A 1058 29.45 43.11 21.89
C PRO A 1058 29.74 41.63 21.56
N LEU A 1059 30.86 41.31 20.91
CA LEU A 1059 31.20 39.94 20.48
C LEU A 1059 32.32 39.32 21.30
N ILE A 1060 32.20 38.01 21.50
CA ILE A 1060 33.19 37.19 22.19
C ILE A 1060 33.40 35.96 21.33
N VAL A 1061 34.63 35.71 20.89
CA VAL A 1061 34.96 34.56 20.05
C VAL A 1061 35.77 33.58 20.89
N THR A 1062 35.35 32.32 20.89
CA THR A 1062 36.10 31.23 21.52
C THR A 1062 36.37 30.13 20.50
N SER A 1063 37.62 29.67 20.47
CA SER A 1063 38.05 28.58 19.61
C SER A 1063 38.25 27.31 20.41
N THR A 1064 37.55 26.26 19.99
CA THR A 1064 37.65 24.90 20.54
C THR A 1064 38.57 24.00 19.72
N ALA A 1065 39.25 24.53 18.70
CA ALA A 1065 40.14 23.75 17.83
C ALA A 1065 41.23 23.03 18.64
N GLY A 1066 41.31 21.70 18.55
CA GLY A 1066 42.26 20.88 19.32
C GLY A 1066 42.04 20.86 20.85
N LEU A 1067 40.93 21.43 21.34
CA LEU A 1067 40.53 21.38 22.75
C LEU A 1067 39.44 20.36 23.02
N LEU A 1068 38.52 20.12 22.06
CA LEU A 1068 37.44 19.15 22.23
C LEU A 1068 38.00 17.74 22.50
N ASP A 1069 39.06 17.35 21.81
CA ASP A 1069 39.72 16.04 22.02
C ASP A 1069 40.29 15.86 23.43
N LYS A 1070 40.57 16.96 24.15
CA LYS A 1070 41.12 16.98 25.51
C LYS A 1070 40.03 17.08 26.58
N LEU A 1071 38.77 17.29 26.20
CA LEU A 1071 37.61 17.39 27.10
C LEU A 1071 36.90 16.04 27.32
N ASN A 1072 37.56 14.93 26.97
CA ASN A 1072 37.02 13.56 27.06
C ASN A 1072 37.55 12.78 28.28
N GLU A 1073 38.27 13.43 29.21
CA GLU A 1073 38.72 12.81 30.46
C GLU A 1073 37.69 13.07 31.58
N ARG A 1074 37.41 12.08 32.45
CA ARG A 1074 36.47 12.18 33.60
C ARG A 1074 36.68 13.42 34.50
N GLU A 1075 37.83 14.09 34.41
CA GLU A 1075 38.19 15.28 35.19
C GLU A 1075 37.83 16.63 34.50
N PHE A 1076 37.68 16.70 33.17
CA PHE A 1076 37.54 17.97 32.43
C PHE A 1076 36.37 17.92 31.44
N THR A 1077 35.23 18.53 31.78
CA THR A 1077 34.01 18.44 30.96
C THR A 1077 33.71 19.73 30.19
N VAL A 1078 32.94 19.60 29.10
CA VAL A 1078 32.46 20.72 28.28
C VAL A 1078 31.60 21.68 29.10
N GLU A 1079 30.79 21.17 30.02
CA GLU A 1079 29.95 22.00 30.90
C GLU A 1079 30.78 22.85 31.85
N ARG A 1080 31.88 22.31 32.42
CA ARG A 1080 32.81 23.10 33.24
C ARG A 1080 33.48 24.19 32.42
N MET A 1081 33.94 23.87 31.22
CA MET A 1081 34.46 24.88 30.28
C MET A 1081 33.43 25.99 30.03
N MET A 1082 32.18 25.62 29.75
CA MET A 1082 31.11 26.59 29.48
C MET A 1082 30.73 27.42 30.70
N ALA A 1083 30.74 26.83 31.90
CA ALA A 1083 30.54 27.52 33.16
C ALA A 1083 31.65 28.56 33.42
N HIS A 1084 32.90 28.21 33.15
CA HIS A 1084 34.03 29.13 33.28
C HIS A 1084 33.97 30.27 32.27
N LEU A 1085 33.68 29.96 31.00
CA LEU A 1085 33.48 30.95 29.96
C LEU A 1085 32.36 31.92 30.36
N ALA A 1086 31.21 31.41 30.82
CA ALA A 1086 30.10 32.23 31.30
C ALA A 1086 30.49 33.11 32.50
N ALA A 1087 31.24 32.57 33.46
CA ALA A 1087 31.72 33.30 34.62
C ALA A 1087 32.71 34.42 34.25
N ALA A 1088 33.64 34.17 33.32
CA ALA A 1088 34.59 35.17 32.82
C ALA A 1088 33.89 36.31 32.06
N ILE A 1089 32.88 35.96 31.24
CA ILE A 1089 32.07 36.94 30.50
C ILE A 1089 31.30 37.85 31.46
N VAL A 1090 30.59 37.25 32.43
CA VAL A 1090 29.78 37.98 33.42
C VAL A 1090 30.64 38.81 34.37
N ALA A 1091 31.82 38.33 34.75
CA ALA A 1091 32.78 39.08 35.55
C ALA A 1091 33.12 40.42 34.88
N GLY A 1092 33.34 40.41 33.56
CA GLY A 1092 33.45 41.64 32.78
C GLY A 1092 34.64 42.53 33.19
N ILE A 1093 35.73 41.91 33.62
CA ILE A 1093 37.02 42.55 33.93
C ILE A 1093 38.10 41.97 33.01
N GLU A 1094 39.20 42.71 32.82
CA GLU A 1094 40.29 42.27 31.94
C GLU A 1094 40.98 41.00 32.49
N PRO A 1095 41.28 40.02 31.63
CA PRO A 1095 42.13 38.89 31.98
C PRO A 1095 43.50 39.34 32.48
N HIS A 1096 44.19 38.47 33.22
CA HIS A 1096 45.57 38.71 33.61
C HIS A 1096 46.50 38.88 32.39
N LYS A 1097 47.59 39.63 32.55
CA LYS A 1097 48.66 39.68 31.54
C LYS A 1097 49.40 38.34 31.50
N ARG A 1098 50.10 38.05 30.39
CA ARG A 1098 50.93 36.85 30.23
C ARG A 1098 51.89 36.70 31.42
N GLY A 1099 51.90 35.52 32.06
CA GLY A 1099 52.74 35.21 33.21
C GLY A 1099 52.27 35.78 34.56
N VAL A 1100 51.09 36.40 34.63
CA VAL A 1100 50.54 37.01 35.86
C VAL A 1100 49.29 36.26 36.33
N GLY A 1101 49.14 36.11 37.65
CA GLY A 1101 47.97 35.47 38.26
C GLY A 1101 48.08 33.94 38.31
N PRO A 1102 47.29 33.27 39.16
CA PRO A 1102 47.37 31.82 39.32
C PRO A 1102 46.57 31.09 38.23
N ALA A 1103 47.04 29.89 37.84
CA ALA A 1103 46.48 29.10 36.75
C ALA A 1103 45.07 28.54 37.01
N ASP A 1104 44.62 28.59 38.27
CA ASP A 1104 43.28 28.21 38.74
C ASP A 1104 42.30 29.40 38.75
N CYS A 1105 42.68 30.56 38.22
CA CYS A 1105 41.78 31.71 38.06
C CYS A 1105 41.05 31.65 36.70
N PRO A 1106 39.71 31.87 36.63
CA PRO A 1106 38.97 31.95 35.36
C PRO A 1106 39.46 33.03 34.38
N LEU A 1107 40.29 33.96 34.85
CA LEU A 1107 40.84 35.08 34.10
C LEU A 1107 42.35 34.93 33.85
N TYR A 1108 42.90 33.74 34.07
CA TYR A 1108 44.30 33.43 33.79
C TYR A 1108 44.61 33.46 32.29
N TYR A 1109 45.75 34.03 31.91
CA TYR A 1109 46.21 34.03 30.53
C TYR A 1109 46.86 32.68 30.17
N ASN A 1110 46.10 31.83 29.50
CA ASN A 1110 46.51 30.47 29.17
C ASN A 1110 47.19 30.37 27.79
N SER A 1111 48.47 30.76 27.70
CA SER A 1111 49.22 30.71 26.43
C SER A 1111 49.45 29.29 25.89
N GLU A 1112 49.42 28.29 26.75
CA GLU A 1112 49.70 26.89 26.39
C GLU A 1112 48.41 26.09 26.11
N ARG A 1113 47.24 26.74 26.21
CA ARG A 1113 45.91 26.10 26.11
C ARG A 1113 45.81 24.87 27.02
N ASN A 1114 46.38 24.96 28.23
CA ASN A 1114 46.32 23.92 29.24
C ASN A 1114 44.86 23.70 29.68
N ILE A 1115 44.38 22.45 29.57
CA ILE A 1115 42.98 22.12 29.81
C ILE A 1115 42.55 22.38 31.26
N ARG A 1116 43.46 22.27 32.23
CA ARG A 1116 43.19 22.53 33.65
C ARG A 1116 42.77 23.98 33.91
N SER A 1117 43.36 24.92 33.19
CA SER A 1117 43.00 26.34 33.26
C SER A 1117 41.76 26.71 32.45
N ILE A 1118 41.16 25.74 31.75
CA ILE A 1118 39.96 25.92 30.90
C ILE A 1118 38.75 25.21 31.51
N ALA A 1119 38.91 23.99 32.01
CA ALA A 1119 37.84 23.12 32.50
C ALA A 1119 38.11 22.48 33.87
N GLY A 1120 39.23 22.80 34.53
CA GLY A 1120 39.53 22.35 35.90
C GLY A 1120 38.78 23.16 36.97
N ARG A 1121 39.01 22.90 38.26
CA ARG A 1121 38.30 23.65 39.33
C ARG A 1121 38.87 25.06 39.47
N LEU A 1122 38.15 26.07 38.95
CA LEU A 1122 38.62 27.45 38.94
C LEU A 1122 37.98 28.30 40.06
N THR A 1123 38.75 29.23 40.63
CA THR A 1123 38.26 30.22 41.59
C THR A 1123 38.87 31.60 41.34
N PHE A 1124 38.08 32.67 41.51
CA PHE A 1124 38.60 34.03 41.35
C PHE A 1124 39.67 34.33 42.42
N CYS A 1125 40.89 34.67 41.97
CA CYS A 1125 42.01 34.99 42.84
C CYS A 1125 41.76 36.28 43.66
N PRO A 1126 42.49 36.50 44.78
CA PRO A 1126 42.31 37.69 45.62
C PRO A 1126 42.48 39.01 44.86
N ALA A 1127 43.38 39.05 43.86
CA ALA A 1127 43.59 40.23 43.03
C ALA A 1127 42.38 40.56 42.15
N CYS A 1128 41.74 39.56 41.53
CA CYS A 1128 40.51 39.74 40.76
C CYS A 1128 39.34 40.17 41.66
N ARG A 1129 39.17 39.55 42.83
CA ARG A 1129 38.09 39.90 43.78
C ARG A 1129 38.16 41.35 44.24
N LYS A 1130 39.37 41.91 44.42
CA LYS A 1130 39.59 43.31 44.81
C LYS A 1130 39.14 44.34 43.75
N GLN A 1131 38.95 43.92 42.50
CA GLN A 1131 38.49 44.82 41.43
C GLN A 1131 36.98 45.12 41.51
N PHE A 1132 36.19 44.30 42.24
CA PHE A 1132 34.74 44.47 42.35
C PHE A 1132 34.35 45.35 43.54
N LYS A 1133 34.36 46.68 43.36
CA LYS A 1133 34.21 47.65 44.46
C LYS A 1133 32.76 48.09 44.66
N THR A 1134 32.02 48.31 43.59
CA THR A 1134 30.64 48.83 43.60
C THR A 1134 29.60 47.72 43.88
N PRO A 1135 28.38 48.07 44.32
CA PRO A 1135 27.30 47.08 44.50
C PRO A 1135 26.98 46.28 43.23
N ALA A 1136 26.97 46.94 42.06
CA ALA A 1136 26.76 46.29 40.77
C ALA A 1136 27.90 45.32 40.40
N GLU A 1137 29.15 45.69 40.69
CA GLU A 1137 30.31 44.80 40.52
C GLU A 1137 30.27 43.60 41.47
N ARG A 1138 29.91 43.78 42.74
CA ARG A 1138 29.76 42.66 43.67
C ARG A 1138 28.64 41.71 43.25
N ALA A 1139 27.55 42.25 42.69
CA ALA A 1139 26.48 41.46 42.11
C ALA A 1139 26.97 40.62 40.91
N ARG A 1140 27.81 41.19 40.04
CA ARG A 1140 28.46 40.45 38.94
C ARG A 1140 29.40 39.35 39.44
N LEU A 1141 30.22 39.64 40.46
CA LEU A 1141 31.11 38.64 41.07
C LEU A 1141 30.30 37.48 41.67
N GLN A 1142 29.19 37.77 42.36
CA GLN A 1142 28.32 36.75 42.92
C GLN A 1142 27.70 35.86 41.84
N ALA A 1143 27.22 36.46 40.73
CA ALA A 1143 26.70 35.72 39.60
C ALA A 1143 27.80 34.85 38.94
N ALA A 1144 29.02 35.39 38.78
CA ALA A 1144 30.15 34.64 38.24
C ALA A 1144 30.55 33.45 39.13
N ILE A 1145 30.56 33.61 40.46
CA ILE A 1145 30.82 32.50 41.40
C ILE A 1145 29.73 31.43 41.33
N GLN A 1146 28.46 31.83 41.23
CA GLN A 1146 27.34 30.91 41.07
C GLN A 1146 27.41 30.12 39.75
N LEU A 1147 27.90 30.75 38.68
CA LEU A 1147 28.12 30.08 37.39
C LEU A 1147 29.23 29.04 37.50
N LEU A 1148 30.36 29.35 38.15
CA LEU A 1148 31.42 28.36 38.42
C LEU A 1148 30.90 27.17 39.24
N ALA A 1149 30.03 27.43 40.22
CA ALA A 1149 29.44 26.39 41.07
C ALA A 1149 28.32 25.58 40.39
N ALA A 1150 27.84 26.01 39.20
CA ALA A 1150 26.78 25.31 38.49
C ALA A 1150 27.22 23.89 38.08
N TYR A 1151 28.52 23.69 37.87
CA TYR A 1151 29.17 22.42 37.52
C TYR A 1151 30.44 22.24 38.37
N PRO A 1152 30.32 21.68 39.60
CA PRO A 1152 31.40 21.59 40.58
C PRO A 1152 32.52 20.60 40.21
#